data_AF-A0A411X825-F1
#
_entry.id   AF-A0A411X825-F1
#
_cell.length_a   1.000
_cell.length_b   1.000
_cell.length_c   1.000
_cell.angle_alpha   90.00
_cell.angle_beta   90.00
_cell.angle_gamma   90.00
#
_symmetry.space_group_name_H-M   'P 1'
#
loop_
_entity.id
_entity.type
_entity.pdbx_description
1 polymer ?
#
loop_
_entity_poly.entity_id
_entity_poly.type
_entity_poly.pdbx_seq_one_letter_code
_entity_poly.pdbx_strand_id
1 'polypeptide(L)'
;MALALAGCAGQMAYRDGTTLIEKDQVEAGLLKLQEAIAQDPGNAQYRASYLQARDRAVMRYLDQAERQTIEGQRELALQNIQRVLALNPQNERARMALRALDMAERHDRLLADAAALVEKKEFEGATAKLDAVLAEKPDQPRARQLQREIAERNPPSGGETALAKSYKQPITIEFREAPLKQVFDVISRRSGLNFVFDKDVKTDTRTTIMLRNSTVESAVYYLLMTNQLEQQVMDANTILIYPNIAAKLKEYQETVVKTFYLANAEAKLVANTLKTILKSRDVVADEKLNLVIMRDNADAIRLAEKIVAVQDMAEPEVMLEVEILEVKRSSLLQLGVAWPTSVTLAPLVTGEGAKVTLNDLDNLNRRNLSITGISATATANRNASDSNLLANPRIRVRNKEKAKILIGDKVPVITTTVSPGTAGFAQESVSYIDVGLTLNAEPTIYLNNEVAIRISLEVSNLVNTIETKSGTTAYQIGTRQASTMLQLKDGENQVLAGLINNEERTGGNRVPGLGDLPIVGRLFGSQRDDTQKTEIVLSITPHLVRNLQRPPAEATEFSAGTEANFRRKPELSVRAPVLLPQRGAPVNGTQGTQGVPAAQPTPQETGTPAGVPLSTSQPGPASSVTQSPVQVLPVAPPPPTTVPPPATTAQPPAQDQ
;
A
#
# COMPACT_ATOMS: atom_id res chain seq x y z
N MET A 1 4.34 55.11 17.04
CA MET A 1 5.76 55.22 16.65
C MET A 1 6.53 53.90 16.84
N ALA A 2 6.51 53.27 18.02
CA ALA A 2 7.27 52.03 18.31
C ALA A 2 7.17 50.91 17.24
N LEU A 3 5.95 50.61 16.74
CA LEU A 3 5.72 49.62 15.68
C LEU A 3 6.55 49.84 14.40
N ALA A 4 6.90 51.08 14.06
CA ALA A 4 7.70 51.38 12.86
C ALA A 4 9.19 51.05 13.04
N LEU A 5 9.70 51.02 14.28
CA LEU A 5 11.10 50.71 14.57
C LEU A 5 11.35 49.20 14.61
N ALA A 6 10.39 48.41 15.13
CA ALA A 6 10.47 46.95 15.17
C ALA A 6 10.60 46.34 13.77
N GLY A 7 9.79 46.82 12.81
CA GLY A 7 9.83 46.35 11.41
C GLY A 7 11.18 46.57 10.72
N CYS A 8 11.91 47.64 11.06
CA CYS A 8 13.26 47.90 10.53
C CYS A 8 14.29 46.91 11.07
N ALA A 9 14.22 46.56 12.36
CA ALA A 9 15.15 45.61 12.99
C ALA A 9 14.97 44.19 12.43
N GLY A 10 13.73 43.70 12.35
CA GLY A 10 13.42 42.38 11.78
C GLY A 10 13.85 42.25 10.31
N GLN A 11 13.63 43.28 9.50
CA GLN A 11 14.00 43.29 8.08
C GLN A 11 15.52 43.35 7.85
N MET A 12 16.30 43.91 8.79
CA MET A 12 17.75 43.84 8.77
C MET A 12 18.24 42.43 9.13
N ALA A 13 17.77 41.87 10.25
CA ALA A 13 18.12 40.51 10.67
C ALA A 13 17.76 39.45 9.61
N TYR A 14 16.64 39.63 8.89
CA TYR A 14 16.26 38.79 7.75
C TYR A 14 17.29 38.80 6.62
N ARG A 15 17.75 39.99 6.20
CA ARG A 15 18.75 40.17 5.12
C ARG A 15 20.14 39.65 5.52
N ASP A 16 20.54 39.88 6.76
CA ASP A 16 21.78 39.32 7.31
C ASP A 16 21.69 37.78 7.32
N GLY A 17 20.54 37.23 7.72
CA GLY A 17 20.26 35.79 7.70
C GLY A 17 20.35 35.17 6.30
N THR A 18 19.72 35.78 5.28
CA THR A 18 19.79 35.27 3.91
C THR A 18 21.19 35.37 3.32
N THR A 19 21.89 36.49 3.51
CA THR A 19 23.25 36.67 2.96
C THR A 19 24.34 35.86 3.67
N LEU A 20 24.08 35.37 4.89
CA LEU A 20 24.93 34.35 5.55
C LEU A 20 24.70 32.95 4.95
N ILE A 21 23.45 32.59 4.65
CA ILE A 21 23.13 31.31 3.98
C ILE A 21 23.73 31.26 2.56
N GLU A 22 23.72 32.38 1.83
CA GLU A 22 24.36 32.52 0.52
C GLU A 22 25.89 32.36 0.56
N LYS A 23 26.52 32.56 1.73
CA LYS A 23 27.96 32.38 1.97
C LYS A 23 28.32 31.02 2.56
N ASP A 24 27.44 30.02 2.44
CA ASP A 24 27.52 28.70 3.08
C ASP A 24 27.55 28.73 4.63
N GLN A 25 27.40 29.89 5.27
CA GLN A 25 27.39 30.05 6.74
C GLN A 25 25.99 29.78 7.33
N VAL A 26 25.44 28.61 7.00
CA VAL A 26 24.02 28.25 7.20
C VAL A 26 23.61 28.32 8.68
N GLU A 27 24.44 27.85 9.61
CA GLU A 27 24.12 27.87 11.06
C GLU A 27 23.99 29.30 11.59
N ALA A 28 24.90 30.21 11.20
CA ALA A 28 24.84 31.62 11.57
C ALA A 28 23.65 32.34 10.92
N GLY A 29 23.34 32.01 9.67
CA GLY A 29 22.17 32.56 8.97
C GLY A 29 20.84 32.10 9.56
N LEU A 30 20.74 30.84 10.01
CA LEU A 30 19.55 30.32 10.70
C LEU A 30 19.31 31.04 12.04
N LEU A 31 20.37 31.33 12.80
CA LEU A 31 20.25 32.14 14.03
C LEU A 31 19.75 33.56 13.74
N LYS A 32 20.23 34.20 12.66
CA LYS A 32 19.74 35.52 12.23
C LYS A 32 18.29 35.51 11.72
N LEU A 33 17.85 34.42 11.08
CA LEU A 33 16.43 34.23 10.74
C LEU A 33 15.55 33.96 11.97
N GLN A 34 16.05 33.28 13.01
CA GLN A 34 15.35 33.16 14.30
C GLN A 34 15.23 34.53 14.99
N GLU A 35 16.28 35.36 14.95
CA GLU A 35 16.24 36.73 15.46
C GLU A 35 15.19 37.58 14.74
N ALA A 36 15.09 37.48 13.39
CA ALA A 36 14.04 38.15 12.62
C ALA A 36 12.62 37.71 13.04
N ILE A 37 12.40 36.40 13.27
CA ILE A 37 11.11 35.86 13.75
C ILE A 37 10.81 36.30 15.19
N ALA A 38 11.83 36.47 16.04
CA ALA A 38 11.63 36.98 17.40
C ALA A 38 11.25 38.47 17.44
N GLN A 39 11.70 39.26 16.47
CA GLN A 39 11.32 40.68 16.32
C GLN A 39 9.92 40.85 15.69
N ASP A 40 9.50 39.97 14.79
CA ASP A 40 8.16 39.97 14.18
C ASP A 40 7.59 38.55 14.02
N PRO A 41 6.93 38.00 15.07
CA PRO A 41 6.34 36.66 15.04
C PRO A 41 5.14 36.50 14.10
N GLY A 42 4.55 37.62 13.63
CA GLY A 42 3.44 37.61 12.68
C GLY A 42 3.88 37.42 11.23
N ASN A 43 5.18 37.54 10.94
CA ASN A 43 5.69 37.59 9.59
C ASN A 43 5.79 36.21 8.92
N ALA A 44 4.81 35.89 8.06
CA ALA A 44 4.80 34.66 7.30
C ALA A 44 6.07 34.46 6.43
N GLN A 45 6.65 35.54 5.90
CA GLN A 45 7.84 35.46 5.02
C GLN A 45 9.09 35.04 5.80
N TYR A 46 9.33 35.63 6.99
CA TYR A 46 10.47 35.26 7.84
C TYR A 46 10.35 33.79 8.27
N ARG A 47 9.15 33.38 8.70
CA ARG A 47 8.85 31.99 9.09
C ARG A 47 9.04 31.00 7.92
N ALA A 48 8.57 31.34 6.72
CA ALA A 48 8.74 30.50 5.54
C ALA A 48 10.23 30.33 5.15
N SER A 49 10.99 31.43 5.13
CA SER A 49 12.43 31.39 4.79
C SER A 49 13.24 30.55 5.79
N TYR A 50 12.95 30.68 7.09
CA TYR A 50 13.61 29.90 8.14
C TYR A 50 13.33 28.40 7.99
N LEU A 51 12.07 28.02 7.74
CA LEU A 51 11.70 26.61 7.53
C LEU A 51 12.39 26.03 6.29
N GLN A 52 12.36 26.73 5.16
CA GLN A 52 13.05 26.30 3.93
C GLN A 52 14.57 26.17 4.11
N ALA A 53 15.21 27.12 4.80
CA ALA A 53 16.63 27.09 5.08
C ALA A 53 17.00 25.95 6.03
N ARG A 54 16.22 25.76 7.12
CA ARG A 54 16.39 24.68 8.10
C ARG A 54 16.28 23.32 7.43
N ASP A 55 15.25 23.12 6.60
CA ASP A 55 14.95 21.82 6.02
C ASP A 55 15.98 21.45 4.93
N ARG A 56 16.48 22.43 4.18
CA ARG A 56 17.64 22.25 3.28
C ARG A 56 18.92 21.88 4.06
N ALA A 57 19.18 22.53 5.20
CA ALA A 57 20.33 22.21 6.05
C ALA A 57 20.25 20.80 6.64
N VAL A 58 19.07 20.42 7.14
CA VAL A 58 18.76 19.10 7.69
C VAL A 58 19.02 18.00 6.66
N MET A 59 18.56 18.16 5.41
CA MET A 59 18.81 17.17 4.36
C MET A 59 20.31 17.06 4.03
N ARG A 60 21.02 18.18 3.88
CA ARG A 60 22.48 18.20 3.63
C ARG A 60 23.28 17.49 4.72
N TYR A 61 22.94 17.69 5.99
CA TYR A 61 23.62 17.01 7.10
C TYR A 61 23.24 15.52 7.22
N LEU A 62 22.00 15.13 6.90
CA LEU A 62 21.61 13.72 6.82
C LEU A 62 22.36 12.98 5.71
N ASP A 63 22.40 13.53 4.50
CA ASP A 63 23.11 12.94 3.36
C ASP A 63 24.61 12.78 3.63
N GLN A 64 25.22 13.73 4.37
CA GLN A 64 26.61 13.63 4.84
C GLN A 64 26.79 12.53 5.88
N ALA A 65 25.90 12.44 6.88
CA ALA A 65 25.98 11.41 7.91
C ALA A 65 25.77 9.99 7.35
N GLU A 66 24.90 9.82 6.36
CA GLU A 66 24.66 8.54 5.68
C GLU A 66 25.92 8.08 4.92
N ARG A 67 26.55 8.97 4.14
CA ARG A 67 27.85 8.69 3.49
C ARG A 67 28.94 8.36 4.49
N GLN A 68 29.09 9.16 5.55
CA GLN A 68 30.09 8.94 6.60
C GLN A 68 29.87 7.62 7.35
N THR A 69 28.61 7.17 7.50
CA THR A 69 28.30 5.85 8.07
C THR A 69 28.73 4.72 7.14
N ILE A 70 28.54 4.86 5.82
CA ILE A 70 29.00 3.89 4.81
C ILE A 70 30.54 3.87 4.73
N GLU A 71 31.19 5.02 4.85
CA GLU A 71 32.66 5.18 4.88
C GLU A 71 33.30 4.78 6.22
N GLY A 72 32.51 4.36 7.23
CA GLY A 72 32.99 3.96 8.56
C GLY A 72 33.44 5.12 9.47
N GLN A 73 33.25 6.38 9.05
CA GLN A 73 33.62 7.61 9.77
C GLN A 73 32.59 7.95 10.87
N ARG A 74 32.44 7.02 11.82
CA ARG A 74 31.43 7.01 12.90
C ARG A 74 31.28 8.35 13.63
N GLU A 75 32.38 8.98 14.02
CA GLU A 75 32.36 10.22 14.82
C GLU A 75 31.80 11.42 14.04
N LEU A 76 32.13 11.52 12.75
CA LEU A 76 31.65 12.61 11.89
C LEU A 76 30.16 12.42 11.55
N ALA A 77 29.73 11.18 11.29
CA ALA A 77 28.32 10.85 11.13
C ALA A 77 27.50 11.23 12.39
N LEU A 78 28.01 10.89 13.57
CA LEU A 78 27.39 11.23 14.85
C LEU A 78 27.31 12.75 15.06
N GLN A 79 28.38 13.51 14.75
CA GLN A 79 28.36 14.98 14.82
C GLN A 79 27.29 15.58 13.90
N ASN A 80 27.17 15.09 12.66
CA ASN A 80 26.18 15.59 11.71
C ASN A 80 24.74 15.21 12.12
N ILE A 81 24.51 14.02 12.69
CA ILE A 81 23.21 13.65 13.27
C ILE A 81 22.86 14.54 14.48
N GLN A 82 23.83 14.87 15.33
CA GLN A 82 23.62 15.82 16.43
C GLN A 82 23.27 17.24 15.93
N ARG A 83 23.91 17.73 14.86
CA ARG A 83 23.50 19.00 14.20
C ARG A 83 22.03 18.95 13.73
N VAL A 84 21.61 17.85 13.09
CA VAL A 84 20.21 17.68 12.65
C VAL A 84 19.25 17.68 13.83
N LEU A 85 19.58 16.99 14.93
CA LEU A 85 18.75 16.95 16.13
C LEU A 85 18.70 18.30 16.87
N ALA A 86 19.75 19.12 16.79
CA ALA A 86 19.73 20.50 17.31
C ALA A 86 18.82 21.42 16.48
N LEU A 87 18.82 21.27 15.15
CA LEU A 87 17.94 22.05 14.25
C LEU A 87 16.48 21.57 14.24
N ASN A 88 16.24 20.27 14.41
CA ASN A 88 14.92 19.67 14.50
C ASN A 88 14.93 18.44 15.44
N PRO A 89 14.63 18.62 16.74
CA PRO A 89 14.59 17.54 17.72
C PRO A 89 13.58 16.43 17.44
N GLN A 90 12.61 16.65 16.54
CA GLN A 90 11.56 15.70 16.15
C GLN A 90 11.87 14.95 14.84
N ASN A 91 13.06 15.11 14.25
CA ASN A 91 13.42 14.40 13.02
C ASN A 91 13.63 12.90 13.28
N GLU A 92 12.67 12.06 12.88
CA GLU A 92 12.77 10.61 13.07
C GLU A 92 13.89 9.95 12.24
N ARG A 93 14.26 10.44 11.05
CA ARG A 93 15.41 9.89 10.30
C ARG A 93 16.71 10.05 11.10
N ALA A 94 16.93 11.22 11.71
CA ALA A 94 18.08 11.47 12.58
C ALA A 94 18.05 10.63 13.86
N ARG A 95 16.87 10.48 14.49
CA ARG A 95 16.70 9.62 15.68
C ARG A 95 16.96 8.14 15.35
N MET A 96 16.50 7.65 14.20
CA MET A 96 16.77 6.28 13.75
C MET A 96 18.25 6.07 13.43
N ALA A 97 18.91 7.03 12.77
CA ALA A 97 20.34 6.97 12.48
C ALA A 97 21.20 6.95 13.76
N LEU A 98 20.84 7.74 14.78
CA LEU A 98 21.51 7.70 16.09
C LEU A 98 21.37 6.32 16.76
N ARG A 99 20.14 5.78 16.85
CA ARG A 99 19.90 4.42 17.39
C ARG A 99 20.68 3.36 16.62
N ALA A 100 20.78 3.47 15.29
CA ALA A 100 21.50 2.53 14.45
C ALA A 100 23.02 2.56 14.72
N LEU A 101 23.60 3.75 14.92
CA LEU A 101 25.00 3.90 15.34
C LEU A 101 25.23 3.33 16.74
N ASP A 102 24.39 3.66 17.72
CA ASP A 102 24.52 3.14 19.09
C ASP A 102 24.46 1.60 19.12
N MET A 103 23.52 1.01 18.38
CA MET A 103 23.37 -0.44 18.29
C MET A 103 24.53 -1.10 17.53
N ALA A 104 25.08 -0.46 16.49
CA ALA A 104 26.32 -0.94 15.86
C ALA A 104 27.49 -0.99 16.86
N GLU A 105 27.62 -0.01 17.76
CA GLU A 105 28.65 -0.05 18.80
C GLU A 105 28.44 -1.18 19.81
N ARG A 106 27.18 -1.42 20.23
CA ARG A 106 26.86 -2.57 21.09
C ARG A 106 27.22 -3.88 20.39
N HIS A 107 26.92 -4.00 19.09
CA HIS A 107 27.27 -5.18 18.29
C HIS A 107 28.78 -5.36 18.17
N ASP A 108 29.54 -4.32 17.84
CA ASP A 108 30.99 -4.40 17.68
C ASP A 108 31.70 -4.73 19.01
N ARG A 109 31.27 -4.12 20.13
CA ARG A 109 31.75 -4.47 21.48
C ARG A 109 31.42 -5.92 21.84
N LEU A 110 30.18 -6.38 21.62
CA LEU A 110 29.77 -7.77 21.89
C LEU A 110 30.51 -8.78 21.00
N LEU A 111 30.84 -8.44 19.75
CA LEU A 111 31.61 -9.28 18.83
C LEU A 111 33.09 -9.35 19.22
N ALA A 112 33.68 -8.26 19.69
CA ALA A 112 35.05 -8.26 20.23
C ALA A 112 35.12 -9.10 21.52
N ASP A 113 34.16 -8.91 22.43
CA ASP A 113 34.01 -9.72 23.64
C ASP A 113 33.83 -11.22 23.32
N ALA A 114 32.97 -11.55 22.36
CA ALA A 114 32.73 -12.94 21.95
C ALA A 114 34.00 -13.58 21.37
N ALA A 115 34.75 -12.87 20.51
CA ALA A 115 36.03 -13.35 20.00
C ALA A 115 37.03 -13.63 21.13
N ALA A 116 37.16 -12.72 22.11
CA ALA A 116 38.04 -12.90 23.27
C ALA A 116 37.61 -14.09 24.17
N LEU A 117 36.31 -14.45 24.21
CA LEU A 117 35.83 -15.65 24.90
C LEU A 117 36.11 -16.94 24.09
N VAL A 118 36.03 -16.89 22.75
CA VAL A 118 36.43 -18.02 21.87
C VAL A 118 37.92 -18.32 21.98
N GLU A 119 38.78 -17.31 22.11
CA GLU A 119 40.21 -17.49 22.39
C GLU A 119 40.47 -18.17 23.75
N LYS A 120 39.69 -17.81 24.78
CA LYS A 120 39.73 -18.43 26.12
C LYS A 120 39.08 -19.82 26.19
N LYS A 121 38.40 -20.27 25.12
CA LYS A 121 37.57 -21.49 25.05
C LYS A 121 36.31 -21.46 25.94
N GLU A 122 35.85 -20.27 26.33
CA GLU A 122 34.62 -20.05 27.09
C GLU A 122 33.40 -20.03 26.15
N PHE A 123 33.17 -21.15 25.45
CA PHE A 123 32.25 -21.23 24.31
C PHE A 123 30.80 -20.85 24.63
N GLU A 124 30.28 -21.26 25.80
CA GLU A 124 28.90 -21.00 26.21
C GLU A 124 28.61 -19.49 26.37
N GLY A 125 29.52 -18.77 27.02
CA GLY A 125 29.46 -17.31 27.15
C GLY A 125 29.67 -16.58 25.82
N ALA A 126 30.45 -17.16 24.90
CA ALA A 126 30.60 -16.64 23.55
C ALA A 126 29.30 -16.80 22.72
N THR A 127 28.63 -17.96 22.77
CA THR A 127 27.31 -18.16 22.15
C THR A 127 26.27 -17.19 22.69
N ALA A 128 26.16 -17.02 24.01
CA ALA A 128 25.20 -16.09 24.61
C ALA A 128 25.36 -14.64 24.11
N LYS A 129 26.61 -14.17 23.88
CA LYS A 129 26.87 -12.85 23.30
C LYS A 129 26.59 -12.79 21.79
N LEU A 130 26.84 -13.86 21.05
CA LEU A 130 26.55 -13.94 19.61
C LEU A 130 25.05 -14.02 19.33
N ASP A 131 24.31 -14.81 20.10
CA ASP A 131 22.86 -14.96 19.95
C ASP A 131 22.12 -13.66 20.29
N ALA A 132 22.62 -12.87 21.26
CA ALA A 132 22.14 -11.51 21.52
C ALA A 132 22.34 -10.55 20.32
N VAL A 133 23.45 -10.69 19.57
CA VAL A 133 23.68 -9.91 18.34
C VAL A 133 22.81 -10.43 17.18
N LEU A 134 22.67 -11.75 17.03
CA LEU A 134 21.87 -12.38 15.98
C LEU A 134 20.35 -12.17 16.17
N ALA A 135 19.87 -12.02 17.40
CA ALA A 135 18.50 -11.65 17.71
C ALA A 135 18.16 -10.21 17.25
N GLU A 136 19.12 -9.28 17.34
CA GLU A 136 18.94 -7.91 16.84
C GLU A 136 19.27 -7.77 15.34
N LYS A 137 20.20 -8.59 14.79
CA LYS A 137 20.58 -8.65 13.36
C LYS A 137 20.93 -10.08 12.91
N PRO A 138 19.95 -10.84 12.38
CA PRO A 138 20.17 -12.24 11.98
C PRO A 138 21.26 -12.46 10.94
N ASP A 139 21.52 -11.49 10.06
CA ASP A 139 22.44 -11.63 8.91
C ASP A 139 23.83 -11.04 9.16
N GLN A 140 24.17 -10.67 10.40
CA GLN A 140 25.48 -10.09 10.75
C GLN A 140 26.62 -11.08 10.41
N PRO A 141 27.47 -10.82 9.40
CA PRO A 141 28.33 -11.85 8.81
C PRO A 141 29.44 -12.32 9.76
N ARG A 142 30.00 -11.38 10.54
CA ARG A 142 31.03 -11.65 11.57
C ARG A 142 30.47 -12.50 12.72
N ALA A 143 29.20 -12.33 13.07
CA ALA A 143 28.53 -13.14 14.09
C ALA A 143 28.40 -14.60 13.62
N ARG A 144 27.87 -14.82 12.40
CA ARG A 144 27.77 -16.17 11.82
C ARG A 144 29.12 -16.80 11.49
N GLN A 145 30.20 -16.03 11.33
CA GLN A 145 31.56 -16.58 11.23
C GLN A 145 32.02 -17.14 12.58
N LEU A 146 31.95 -16.34 13.65
CA LEU A 146 32.30 -16.80 15.01
C LEU A 146 31.41 -17.96 15.48
N GLN A 147 30.11 -17.95 15.16
CA GLN A 147 29.19 -19.04 15.51
C GLN A 147 29.56 -20.36 14.82
N ARG A 148 30.03 -20.33 13.56
CA ARG A 148 30.57 -21.51 12.86
C ARG A 148 31.89 -21.98 13.48
N GLU A 149 32.79 -21.06 13.79
CA GLU A 149 34.05 -21.37 14.47
C GLU A 149 33.83 -22.01 15.85
N ILE A 150 32.82 -21.56 16.61
CA ILE A 150 32.40 -22.23 17.85
C ILE A 150 31.84 -23.62 17.56
N ALA A 151 30.97 -23.78 16.55
CA ALA A 151 30.41 -25.10 16.21
C ALA A 151 31.46 -26.10 15.70
N GLU A 152 32.56 -25.64 15.11
CA GLU A 152 33.71 -26.47 14.72
C GLU A 152 34.61 -26.81 15.91
N ARG A 153 34.88 -25.85 16.82
CA ARG A 153 35.73 -26.05 18.01
C ARG A 153 35.01 -26.77 19.16
N ASN A 154 33.69 -26.66 19.23
CA ASN A 154 32.80 -27.21 20.24
C ASN A 154 31.46 -27.63 19.58
N PRO A 155 31.44 -28.76 18.85
CA PRO A 155 30.22 -29.27 18.23
C PRO A 155 29.15 -29.54 19.30
N PRO A 156 27.89 -29.19 19.04
CA PRO A 156 26.86 -29.11 20.09
C PRO A 156 26.66 -30.45 20.79
N SER A 157 26.99 -30.50 22.08
CA SER A 157 26.76 -31.65 22.97
C SER A 157 25.29 -31.81 23.40
N GLY A 158 24.35 -31.21 22.65
CA GLY A 158 22.97 -31.67 22.63
C GLY A 158 22.95 -33.05 21.97
N GLY A 159 23.01 -34.09 22.80
CA GLY A 159 23.35 -35.44 22.35
C GLY A 159 22.47 -35.93 21.20
N GLU A 160 23.08 -36.15 20.03
CA GLU A 160 22.52 -37.08 19.05
C GLU A 160 22.23 -38.38 19.80
N THR A 161 20.94 -38.73 19.89
CA THR A 161 20.50 -39.99 20.48
C THR A 161 21.23 -41.15 19.81
N ALA A 162 21.45 -42.24 20.54
CA ALA A 162 22.12 -43.42 19.98
C ALA A 162 21.43 -43.85 18.66
N LEU A 163 20.09 -43.84 18.65
CA LEU A 163 19.22 -43.88 17.48
C LEU A 163 19.71 -43.02 16.30
N ALA A 164 19.88 -41.70 16.48
CA ALA A 164 20.27 -40.78 15.41
C ALA A 164 21.65 -41.08 14.82
N LYS A 165 22.60 -41.56 15.65
CA LYS A 165 23.91 -42.02 15.17
C LYS A 165 23.80 -43.33 14.40
N SER A 166 23.04 -44.31 14.92
CA SER A 166 22.80 -45.61 14.30
C SER A 166 22.04 -45.50 12.97
N TYR A 167 21.05 -44.62 12.88
CA TYR A 167 20.26 -44.36 11.67
C TYR A 167 21.11 -43.85 10.50
N LYS A 168 22.11 -43.00 10.79
CA LYS A 168 23.03 -42.41 9.80
C LYS A 168 24.16 -43.35 9.32
N GLN A 169 24.31 -44.54 9.91
CA GLN A 169 25.42 -45.43 9.55
C GLN A 169 25.29 -45.95 8.10
N PRO A 170 26.40 -46.04 7.34
CA PRO A 170 26.38 -46.57 5.98
C PRO A 170 26.26 -48.10 5.96
N ILE A 171 25.21 -48.57 5.31
CA ILE A 171 24.90 -49.98 5.10
C ILE A 171 24.84 -50.31 3.61
N THR A 172 25.34 -51.49 3.27
CA THR A 172 25.16 -52.13 1.97
C THR A 172 24.59 -53.51 2.24
N ILE A 173 23.43 -53.81 1.67
CA ILE A 173 22.71 -55.07 1.80
C ILE A 173 22.14 -55.48 0.45
N GLU A 174 22.26 -56.75 0.12
CA GLU A 174 21.63 -57.36 -1.05
C GLU A 174 20.94 -58.65 -0.61
N PHE A 175 19.62 -58.60 -0.51
CA PHE A 175 18.76 -59.74 -0.17
C PHE A 175 17.80 -60.01 -1.32
N ARG A 176 17.61 -61.30 -1.63
CA ARG A 176 16.66 -61.79 -2.63
C ARG A 176 15.80 -62.84 -1.95
N GLU A 177 14.49 -62.63 -1.91
CA GLU A 177 13.50 -63.53 -1.30
C GLU A 177 13.76 -63.91 0.18
N ALA A 178 14.43 -63.05 0.94
CA ALA A 178 14.74 -63.31 2.34
C ALA A 178 13.51 -63.07 3.24
N PRO A 179 13.27 -63.90 4.28
CA PRO A 179 12.24 -63.63 5.28
C PRO A 179 12.47 -62.30 5.98
N LEU A 180 11.44 -61.48 6.12
CA LEU A 180 11.51 -60.12 6.64
C LEU A 180 12.27 -60.01 7.97
N LYS A 181 12.00 -60.93 8.91
CA LYS A 181 12.70 -61.00 10.19
C LYS A 181 14.22 -61.12 10.04
N GLN A 182 14.70 -61.99 9.13
CA GLN A 182 16.14 -62.20 8.91
C GLN A 182 16.82 -60.94 8.38
N VAL A 183 16.13 -60.13 7.57
CA VAL A 183 16.66 -58.85 7.07
C VAL A 183 16.82 -57.85 8.23
N PHE A 184 15.81 -57.72 9.09
CA PHE A 184 15.89 -56.86 10.28
C PHE A 184 16.91 -57.35 11.31
N ASP A 185 17.07 -58.67 11.51
CA ASP A 185 18.11 -59.24 12.37
C ASP A 185 19.53 -58.85 11.89
N VAL A 186 19.77 -58.75 10.58
CA VAL A 186 21.06 -58.31 10.02
C VAL A 186 21.24 -56.79 10.14
N ILE A 187 20.19 -55.99 9.93
CA ILE A 187 20.23 -54.54 10.17
C ILE A 187 20.49 -54.25 11.65
N SER A 188 19.86 -54.99 12.56
CA SER A 188 20.04 -54.90 14.01
C SER A 188 21.50 -55.11 14.40
N ARG A 189 22.08 -56.26 14.02
CA ARG A 189 23.48 -56.62 14.31
C ARG A 189 24.51 -55.60 13.77
N ARG A 190 24.16 -54.84 12.73
CA ARG A 190 25.07 -53.84 12.12
C ARG A 190 24.86 -52.42 12.64
N SER A 191 23.66 -52.06 13.08
CA SER A 191 23.32 -50.71 13.55
C SER A 191 23.27 -50.56 15.07
N GLY A 192 23.15 -51.66 15.82
CA GLY A 192 22.90 -51.65 17.26
C GLY A 192 21.43 -51.40 17.65
N LEU A 193 20.51 -51.35 16.67
CA LEU A 193 19.08 -51.14 16.90
C LEU A 193 18.37 -52.47 17.19
N ASN A 194 17.44 -52.48 18.14
CA ASN A 194 16.55 -53.60 18.43
C ASN A 194 15.22 -53.41 17.70
N PHE A 195 14.78 -54.41 16.93
CA PHE A 195 13.47 -54.41 16.29
C PHE A 195 12.54 -55.40 17.00
N VAL A 196 11.40 -54.89 17.46
CA VAL A 196 10.29 -55.67 18.03
C VAL A 196 9.17 -55.72 17.00
N PHE A 197 8.53 -56.87 16.82
CA PHE A 197 7.40 -57.03 15.91
C PHE A 197 6.11 -57.21 16.71
N ASP A 198 5.07 -56.46 16.35
CA ASP A 198 3.70 -56.71 16.80
C ASP A 198 3.20 -58.09 16.30
N LYS A 199 2.32 -58.72 17.06
CA LYS A 199 1.78 -60.08 16.83
C LYS A 199 1.13 -60.23 15.44
N ASP A 200 0.61 -59.14 14.90
CA ASP A 200 -0.15 -59.10 13.65
C ASP A 200 0.78 -58.89 12.41
N VAL A 201 2.11 -58.78 12.62
CA VAL A 201 3.11 -58.71 11.54
C VAL A 201 3.51 -60.09 11.03
N LYS A 202 3.36 -60.31 9.72
CA LYS A 202 3.77 -61.53 9.03
C LYS A 202 5.30 -61.58 8.85
N THR A 203 6.02 -62.00 9.89
CA THR A 203 7.50 -62.04 9.93
C THR A 203 8.18 -62.92 8.88
N ASP A 204 7.44 -63.84 8.25
CA ASP A 204 7.89 -64.73 7.17
C ASP A 204 7.59 -64.21 5.74
N THR A 205 7.15 -62.94 5.58
CA THR A 205 7.04 -62.36 4.23
C THR A 205 8.43 -62.32 3.58
N ARG A 206 8.54 -62.90 2.38
CA ARG A 206 9.77 -62.83 1.60
C ARG A 206 9.89 -61.46 0.94
N THR A 207 11.01 -60.80 1.19
CA THR A 207 11.30 -59.46 0.68
C THR A 207 12.63 -59.45 -0.07
N THR A 208 12.73 -58.59 -1.08
CA THR A 208 13.92 -58.42 -1.93
C THR A 208 14.32 -56.96 -1.84
N ILE A 209 15.53 -56.69 -1.35
CA ILE A 209 16.04 -55.33 -1.17
C ILE A 209 17.51 -55.27 -1.57
N MET A 210 17.86 -54.25 -2.37
CA MET A 210 19.22 -54.03 -2.85
C MET A 210 19.59 -52.57 -2.60
N LEU A 211 20.42 -52.35 -1.59
CA LEU A 211 20.89 -51.02 -1.20
C LEU A 211 22.41 -51.04 -1.13
N ARG A 212 23.04 -50.10 -1.83
CA ARG A 212 24.50 -49.92 -1.89
C ARG A 212 24.83 -48.52 -1.44
N ASN A 213 25.68 -48.40 -0.41
CA ASN A 213 26.07 -47.12 0.19
C ASN A 213 24.87 -46.25 0.63
N SER A 214 23.92 -46.86 1.36
CA SER A 214 22.70 -46.19 1.85
C SER A 214 22.73 -46.07 3.38
N THR A 215 21.84 -45.28 3.98
CA THR A 215 21.72 -45.18 5.44
C THR A 215 20.88 -46.32 6.02
N VAL A 216 21.11 -46.68 7.29
CA VAL A 216 20.25 -47.62 8.03
C VAL A 216 18.80 -47.12 8.05
N GLU A 217 18.59 -45.81 8.23
CA GLU A 217 17.29 -45.15 8.10
C GLU A 217 16.60 -45.45 6.76
N SER A 218 17.32 -45.28 5.65
CA SER A 218 16.80 -45.59 4.31
C SER A 218 16.44 -47.05 4.16
N ALA A 219 17.28 -47.97 4.67
CA ALA A 219 17.01 -49.41 4.62
C ALA A 219 15.74 -49.80 5.37
N VAL A 220 15.54 -49.26 6.58
CA VAL A 220 14.32 -49.49 7.36
C VAL A 220 13.10 -48.85 6.67
N TYR A 221 13.21 -47.61 6.20
CA TYR A 221 12.13 -46.90 5.50
C TYR A 221 11.61 -47.68 4.28
N TYR A 222 12.51 -48.17 3.40
CA TYR A 222 12.11 -48.94 2.22
C TYR A 222 11.51 -50.30 2.59
N LEU A 223 12.03 -51.01 3.60
CA LEU A 223 11.45 -52.28 4.06
C LEU A 223 10.02 -52.11 4.58
N LEU A 224 9.77 -51.08 5.39
CA LEU A 224 8.45 -50.75 5.92
C LEU A 224 7.48 -50.39 4.78
N MET A 225 7.90 -49.49 3.88
CA MET A 225 7.12 -49.07 2.71
C MET A 225 6.73 -50.24 1.79
N THR A 226 7.67 -51.14 1.47
CA THR A 226 7.40 -52.30 0.60
C THR A 226 6.48 -53.33 1.23
N ASN A 227 6.52 -53.51 2.56
CA ASN A 227 5.73 -54.53 3.27
C ASN A 227 4.43 -53.98 3.89
N GLN A 228 4.07 -52.72 3.63
CA GLN A 228 2.91 -52.03 4.25
C GLN A 228 2.96 -52.05 5.79
N LEU A 229 4.16 -51.89 6.35
CA LEU A 229 4.39 -51.80 7.78
C LEU A 229 4.72 -50.36 8.18
N GLU A 230 4.63 -50.09 9.48
CA GLU A 230 4.93 -48.80 10.09
C GLU A 230 5.75 -49.02 11.37
N GLN A 231 6.48 -47.98 11.82
CA GLN A 231 7.32 -48.04 13.02
C GLN A 231 6.97 -46.97 14.07
N GLN A 232 7.07 -47.37 15.34
CA GLN A 232 7.12 -46.50 16.52
C GLN A 232 8.50 -46.65 17.18
N VAL A 233 9.14 -45.54 17.55
CA VAL A 233 10.35 -45.57 18.39
C VAL A 233 9.89 -45.73 19.84
N MET A 234 10.36 -46.76 20.53
CA MET A 234 10.01 -47.00 21.95
C MET A 234 11.06 -46.42 22.90
N ASP A 235 12.34 -46.51 22.52
CA ASP A 235 13.48 -46.11 23.33
C ASP A 235 14.69 -45.80 22.42
N ALA A 236 15.76 -45.21 22.96
CA ALA A 236 16.96 -44.74 22.26
C ALA A 236 17.67 -45.78 21.38
N ASN A 237 17.42 -47.08 21.58
CA ASN A 237 17.89 -48.18 20.72
C ASN A 237 16.77 -49.11 20.20
N THR A 238 15.49 -48.90 20.53
CA THR A 238 14.44 -49.94 20.34
C THR A 238 13.23 -49.41 19.56
N ILE A 239 12.82 -50.17 18.55
CA ILE A 239 11.79 -49.81 17.56
C ILE A 239 10.73 -50.92 17.48
N LEU A 240 9.46 -50.55 17.63
CA LEU A 240 8.32 -51.42 17.38
C LEU A 240 7.90 -51.30 15.91
N ILE A 241 7.71 -52.44 15.23
CA ILE A 241 7.20 -52.56 13.87
C ILE A 241 5.81 -53.19 13.91
N TYR A 242 4.84 -52.58 13.25
CA TYR A 242 3.44 -53.00 13.23
C TYR A 242 2.80 -52.83 11.83
N PRO A 243 1.65 -53.46 11.53
CA PRO A 243 0.99 -53.32 10.23
C PRO A 243 0.39 -51.91 10.05
N ASN A 244 0.55 -51.30 8.87
CA ASN A 244 -0.01 -49.98 8.58
C ASN A 244 -1.52 -50.05 8.29
N ILE A 245 -2.30 -50.27 9.36
CA ILE A 245 -3.76 -50.34 9.35
C ILE A 245 -4.35 -49.37 10.37
N ALA A 246 -5.52 -48.77 10.06
CA ALA A 246 -6.12 -47.70 10.85
C ALA A 246 -6.35 -48.04 12.35
N ALA A 247 -6.58 -49.32 12.68
CA ALA A 247 -6.70 -49.77 14.06
C ALA A 247 -5.36 -49.66 14.82
N LYS A 248 -4.26 -50.10 14.20
CA LYS A 248 -2.91 -50.13 14.77
C LYS A 248 -2.23 -48.77 14.77
N LEU A 249 -2.51 -47.95 13.75
CA LEU A 249 -2.18 -46.52 13.79
C LEU A 249 -2.79 -45.86 15.04
N LYS A 250 -4.08 -46.10 15.33
CA LYS A 250 -4.72 -45.55 16.54
C LYS A 250 -4.17 -46.12 17.86
N GLU A 251 -3.52 -47.28 17.83
CA GLU A 251 -2.95 -47.96 19.01
C GLU A 251 -1.49 -47.53 19.29
N TYR A 252 -0.66 -47.37 18.25
CA TYR A 252 0.80 -47.17 18.36
C TYR A 252 1.31 -45.83 17.77
N GLN A 253 0.50 -45.06 17.05
CA GLN A 253 0.92 -43.74 16.57
C GLN A 253 0.82 -42.71 17.71
N GLU A 254 1.98 -42.27 18.20
CA GLU A 254 2.05 -41.16 19.13
C GLU A 254 1.46 -39.88 18.50
N THR A 255 0.56 -39.21 19.23
CA THR A 255 -0.02 -37.94 18.82
C THR A 255 0.37 -36.84 19.79
N VAL A 256 0.77 -35.71 19.23
CA VAL A 256 1.21 -34.51 19.93
C VAL A 256 0.14 -33.43 19.76
N VAL A 257 -0.20 -32.74 20.84
CA VAL A 257 -1.04 -31.53 20.78
C VAL A 257 -0.13 -30.32 20.64
N LYS A 258 -0.31 -29.51 19.60
CA LYS A 258 0.35 -28.20 19.45
C LYS A 258 -0.70 -27.11 19.28
N THR A 259 -0.51 -26.02 20.03
CA THR A 259 -1.28 -24.78 19.86
C THR A 259 -0.45 -23.81 19.03
N PHE A 260 -1.05 -23.32 17.95
CA PHE A 260 -0.53 -22.27 17.10
C PHE A 260 -1.22 -20.96 17.45
N TYR A 261 -0.45 -19.97 17.91
CA TYR A 261 -0.93 -18.60 18.10
C TYR A 261 -0.73 -17.84 16.79
N LEU A 262 -1.72 -17.05 16.37
CA LEU A 262 -1.71 -16.36 15.08
C LEU A 262 -1.75 -14.84 15.29
N ALA A 263 -0.83 -14.13 14.67
CA ALA A 263 -0.67 -12.68 14.81
C ALA A 263 -1.36 -11.87 13.70
N ASN A 264 -1.56 -12.47 12.52
CA ASN A 264 -2.03 -11.79 11.31
C ASN A 264 -3.18 -12.53 10.62
N ALA A 265 -3.20 -13.86 10.62
CA ALA A 265 -4.21 -14.69 9.97
C ALA A 265 -5.35 -15.10 10.91
N GLU A 266 -6.55 -15.28 10.35
CA GLU A 266 -7.71 -15.78 11.09
C GLU A 266 -7.57 -17.27 11.44
N ALA A 267 -7.74 -17.62 12.73
CA ALA A 267 -7.73 -19.00 13.20
C ALA A 267 -8.74 -19.91 12.48
N LYS A 268 -9.91 -19.38 12.10
CA LYS A 268 -10.95 -20.11 11.35
C LYS A 268 -10.45 -20.56 9.97
N LEU A 269 -9.77 -19.66 9.25
CA LEU A 269 -9.22 -19.94 7.92
C LEU A 269 -8.04 -20.92 8.03
N VAL A 270 -7.09 -20.66 8.93
CA VAL A 270 -5.92 -21.52 9.16
C VAL A 270 -6.35 -22.94 9.56
N ALA A 271 -7.30 -23.10 10.48
CA ALA A 271 -7.82 -24.40 10.89
C ALA A 271 -8.47 -25.17 9.72
N ASN A 272 -9.20 -24.49 8.84
CA ASN A 272 -9.77 -25.12 7.63
C ASN A 272 -8.68 -25.56 6.66
N THR A 273 -7.66 -24.72 6.41
CA THR A 273 -6.49 -25.09 5.58
C THR A 273 -5.77 -26.31 6.13
N LEU A 274 -5.52 -26.39 7.44
CA LEU A 274 -4.89 -27.54 8.08
C LEU A 274 -5.75 -28.81 7.98
N LYS A 275 -7.07 -28.71 8.20
CA LYS A 275 -8.01 -29.83 8.00
C LYS A 275 -8.00 -30.36 6.57
N THR A 276 -7.96 -29.47 5.58
CA THR A 276 -8.02 -29.86 4.16
C THR A 276 -6.70 -30.45 3.66
N ILE A 277 -5.56 -29.83 3.97
CA ILE A 277 -4.24 -30.26 3.47
C ILE A 277 -3.73 -31.49 4.23
N LEU A 278 -3.84 -31.50 5.55
CA LEU A 278 -3.29 -32.57 6.39
C LEU A 278 -4.31 -33.69 6.69
N LYS A 279 -5.56 -33.54 6.22
CA LYS A 279 -6.70 -34.44 6.50
C LYS A 279 -6.96 -34.70 7.99
N SER A 280 -6.42 -33.83 8.85
CA SER A 280 -6.46 -33.98 10.30
C SER A 280 -7.86 -33.76 10.83
N ARG A 281 -8.30 -34.64 11.73
CA ARG A 281 -9.64 -34.60 12.33
C ARG A 281 -9.72 -33.69 13.55
N ASP A 282 -8.64 -33.66 14.33
CA ASP A 282 -8.60 -33.03 15.65
C ASP A 282 -7.97 -31.63 15.59
N VAL A 283 -8.57 -30.75 14.78
CA VAL A 283 -8.18 -29.35 14.64
C VAL A 283 -9.33 -28.43 15.10
N VAL A 284 -9.05 -27.58 16.07
CA VAL A 284 -10.00 -26.64 16.68
C VAL A 284 -9.46 -25.22 16.58
N ALA A 285 -10.29 -24.27 16.15
CA ALA A 285 -9.98 -22.84 16.21
C ALA A 285 -10.66 -22.20 17.42
N ASP A 286 -9.95 -21.35 18.15
CA ASP A 286 -10.51 -20.40 19.11
C ASP A 286 -10.47 -19.01 18.47
N GLU A 287 -11.65 -18.52 18.09
CA GLU A 287 -11.82 -17.20 17.45
C GLU A 287 -11.71 -16.03 18.43
N LYS A 288 -11.80 -16.28 19.75
CA LYS A 288 -11.67 -15.26 20.80
C LYS A 288 -10.21 -15.02 21.17
N LEU A 289 -9.36 -16.03 21.07
CA LEU A 289 -7.92 -15.97 21.36
C LEU A 289 -7.03 -16.02 20.09
N ASN A 290 -7.65 -16.05 18.90
CA ASN A 290 -7.03 -16.23 17.58
C ASN A 290 -5.92 -17.31 17.57
N LEU A 291 -6.27 -18.51 18.03
CA LEU A 291 -5.36 -19.65 18.08
C LEU A 291 -5.97 -20.91 17.48
N VAL A 292 -5.11 -21.81 17.01
CA VAL A 292 -5.51 -23.11 16.44
C VAL A 292 -4.83 -24.22 17.24
N ILE A 293 -5.64 -25.08 17.84
CA ILE A 293 -5.18 -26.28 18.56
C ILE A 293 -5.30 -27.46 17.60
N MET A 294 -4.20 -28.19 17.40
CA MET A 294 -4.14 -29.37 16.55
C MET A 294 -3.56 -30.56 17.34
N ARG A 295 -4.22 -31.72 17.26
CA ARG A 295 -3.68 -33.00 17.72
C ARG A 295 -3.42 -33.92 16.52
N ASP A 296 -2.16 -34.26 16.28
CA ASP A 296 -1.78 -35.18 15.22
C ASP A 296 -0.39 -35.80 15.48
N ASN A 297 0.10 -36.65 14.60
CA ASN A 297 1.46 -37.17 14.66
C ASN A 297 2.51 -36.05 14.52
N ALA A 298 3.70 -36.25 15.10
CA ALA A 298 4.73 -35.23 15.18
C ALA A 298 5.20 -34.67 13.82
N ASP A 299 5.12 -35.44 12.73
CA ASP A 299 5.49 -34.99 11.39
C ASP A 299 4.41 -34.14 10.73
N ALA A 300 3.13 -34.48 10.92
CA ALA A 300 2.01 -33.61 10.53
C ALA A 300 2.02 -32.28 11.32
N ILE A 301 2.40 -32.29 12.59
CA ILE A 301 2.57 -31.07 13.40
C ILE A 301 3.73 -30.19 12.88
N ARG A 302 4.86 -30.79 12.47
CA ARG A 302 5.97 -30.08 11.80
C ARG A 302 5.58 -29.51 10.42
N LEU A 303 4.64 -30.16 9.74
CA LEU A 303 4.12 -29.73 8.44
C LEU A 303 3.11 -28.58 8.61
N ALA A 304 2.23 -28.68 9.60
CA ALA A 304 1.33 -27.62 10.04
C ALA A 304 2.11 -26.35 10.42
N GLU A 305 3.21 -26.48 11.15
CA GLU A 305 4.09 -25.37 11.54
C GLU A 305 4.66 -24.60 10.34
N LYS A 306 5.06 -25.30 9.27
CA LYS A 306 5.46 -24.65 8.01
C LYS A 306 4.29 -23.95 7.32
N ILE A 307 3.13 -24.59 7.24
CA ILE A 307 1.92 -24.02 6.61
C ILE A 307 1.48 -22.76 7.36
N VAL A 308 1.45 -22.80 8.70
CA VAL A 308 1.13 -21.66 9.56
C VAL A 308 2.14 -20.53 9.37
N ALA A 309 3.45 -20.80 9.35
CA ALA A 309 4.47 -19.77 9.16
C ALA A 309 4.39 -19.06 7.79
N VAL A 310 3.89 -19.73 6.74
CA VAL A 310 3.64 -19.13 5.42
C VAL A 310 2.27 -18.43 5.33
N GLN A 311 1.30 -18.83 6.17
CA GLN A 311 -0.06 -18.29 6.15
C GLN A 311 -0.25 -17.09 7.10
N ASP A 312 0.45 -17.05 8.24
CA ASP A 312 0.39 -15.99 9.27
C ASP A 312 1.30 -14.78 8.95
N MET A 313 1.49 -14.48 7.66
CA MET A 313 2.26 -13.32 7.22
C MET A 313 1.44 -12.04 7.37
N ALA A 314 2.11 -10.95 7.76
CA ALA A 314 1.47 -9.65 7.96
C ALA A 314 0.91 -9.07 6.64
N GLU A 315 -0.34 -8.63 6.67
CA GLU A 315 -1.01 -8.06 5.49
C GLU A 315 -0.30 -6.80 4.96
N PRO A 316 -0.28 -6.57 3.63
CA PRO A 316 0.27 -5.36 3.03
C PRO A 316 -0.57 -4.12 3.34
N GLU A 317 0.10 -2.98 3.46
CA GLU A 317 -0.52 -1.71 3.82
C GLU A 317 0.14 -0.57 3.06
N VAL A 318 -0.68 0.35 2.53
CA VAL A 318 -0.26 1.53 1.78
C VAL A 318 -0.77 2.80 2.45
N MET A 319 0.07 3.82 2.50
CA MET A 319 -0.31 5.19 2.83
C MET A 319 -0.62 5.92 1.52
N LEU A 320 -1.89 6.27 1.31
CA LEU A 320 -2.33 7.08 0.19
C LEU A 320 -2.24 8.55 0.57
N GLU A 321 -1.38 9.30 -0.13
CA GLU A 321 -1.33 10.75 -0.10
C GLU A 321 -2.05 11.29 -1.33
N VAL A 322 -3.10 12.08 -1.12
CA VAL A 322 -3.81 12.80 -2.19
C VAL A 322 -3.54 14.28 -2.02
N GLU A 323 -3.22 14.97 -3.11
CA GLU A 323 -2.95 16.40 -3.14
C GLU A 323 -3.95 17.10 -4.08
N ILE A 324 -4.53 18.19 -3.60
CA ILE A 324 -5.55 18.98 -4.31
C ILE A 324 -5.12 20.43 -4.24
N LEU A 325 -4.87 21.04 -5.40
CA LEU A 325 -4.51 22.44 -5.56
C LEU A 325 -5.58 23.15 -6.40
N GLU A 326 -6.26 24.15 -5.84
CA GLU A 326 -7.16 25.06 -6.58
C GLU A 326 -6.68 26.50 -6.46
N VAL A 327 -6.35 27.11 -7.61
CA VAL A 327 -6.00 28.53 -7.73
C VAL A 327 -7.16 29.25 -8.42
N LYS A 328 -7.77 30.21 -7.73
CA LYS A 328 -8.88 31.02 -8.24
C LYS A 328 -8.50 32.50 -8.23
N ARG A 329 -8.48 33.11 -9.42
CA ARG A 329 -8.25 34.53 -9.64
C ARG A 329 -9.47 35.18 -10.28
N SER A 330 -9.91 36.32 -9.78
CA SER A 330 -10.87 37.19 -10.46
C SER A 330 -10.38 38.64 -10.58
N SER A 331 -10.78 39.29 -11.67
CA SER A 331 -10.49 40.70 -11.94
C SER A 331 -11.73 41.34 -12.55
N LEU A 332 -12.38 42.21 -11.78
CA LEU A 332 -13.47 43.05 -12.23
C LEU A 332 -12.97 44.48 -12.41
N LEU A 333 -13.02 44.99 -13.64
CA LEU A 333 -12.79 46.39 -13.98
C LEU A 333 -14.12 47.03 -14.36
N GLN A 334 -14.46 48.16 -13.77
CA GLN A 334 -15.61 48.97 -14.16
C GLN A 334 -15.18 50.44 -14.30
N LEU A 335 -15.25 50.96 -15.53
CA LEU A 335 -14.70 52.28 -15.88
C LEU A 335 -15.59 53.01 -16.88
N GLY A 336 -15.91 54.28 -16.60
CA GLY A 336 -16.58 55.19 -17.51
C GLY A 336 -17.78 55.88 -16.88
N VAL A 337 -18.57 56.57 -17.71
CA VAL A 337 -19.69 57.41 -17.29
C VAL A 337 -21.01 56.70 -17.59
N ALA A 338 -21.81 56.47 -16.55
CA ALA A 338 -23.18 56.04 -16.68
C ALA A 338 -24.05 57.23 -17.09
N TRP A 339 -24.42 57.27 -18.37
CA TRP A 339 -25.38 58.22 -18.95
C TRP A 339 -26.82 57.70 -18.78
N PRO A 340 -27.84 58.58 -18.74
CA PRO A 340 -29.20 58.17 -18.44
C PRO A 340 -29.81 57.41 -19.64
N THR A 341 -30.44 56.27 -19.36
CA THR A 341 -31.04 55.39 -20.38
C THR A 341 -32.40 55.88 -20.90
N SER A 342 -33.03 56.82 -20.19
CA SER A 342 -34.25 57.52 -20.61
C SER A 342 -34.26 58.95 -20.06
N VAL A 343 -35.01 59.82 -20.71
CA VAL A 343 -35.29 61.18 -20.24
C VAL A 343 -36.80 61.36 -20.25
N THR A 344 -37.38 61.71 -19.10
CA THR A 344 -38.84 61.80 -18.94
C THR A 344 -39.27 63.26 -19.10
N LEU A 345 -40.11 63.50 -20.10
CA LEU A 345 -40.86 64.74 -20.29
C LEU A 345 -42.25 64.57 -19.66
N ALA A 346 -42.59 65.39 -18.67
CA ALA A 346 -43.87 65.31 -17.97
C ALA A 346 -44.39 66.71 -17.62
N PRO A 347 -45.72 66.95 -17.61
CA PRO A 347 -46.29 68.20 -17.09
C PRO A 347 -45.82 68.46 -15.65
N LEU A 348 -45.37 69.69 -15.39
CA LEU A 348 -44.89 70.14 -14.09
C LEU A 348 -46.08 70.40 -13.15
N VAL A 349 -46.61 69.32 -12.56
CA VAL A 349 -47.66 69.39 -11.56
C VAL A 349 -47.09 69.87 -10.21
N THR A 350 -47.65 70.94 -9.65
CA THR A 350 -47.17 71.55 -8.41
C THR A 350 -47.87 70.94 -7.20
N GLY A 351 -47.37 69.81 -6.72
CA GLY A 351 -47.84 69.16 -5.48
C GLY A 351 -47.50 67.68 -5.45
N GLU A 352 -47.11 67.17 -4.29
CA GLU A 352 -46.81 65.75 -4.11
C GLU A 352 -48.12 64.93 -4.25
N GLY A 353 -48.15 63.98 -5.19
CA GLY A 353 -49.36 63.22 -5.53
C GLY A 353 -50.37 63.95 -6.43
N ALA A 354 -50.04 65.13 -6.97
CA ALA A 354 -50.92 65.84 -7.90
C ALA A 354 -51.16 65.05 -9.19
N LYS A 355 -52.42 64.97 -9.64
CA LYS A 355 -52.83 64.27 -10.86
C LYS A 355 -52.84 65.24 -12.04
N VAL A 356 -52.24 64.84 -13.17
CA VAL A 356 -52.34 65.59 -14.44
C VAL A 356 -53.80 65.58 -14.91
N THR A 357 -54.36 66.77 -15.16
CA THR A 357 -55.70 66.93 -15.73
C THR A 357 -55.64 67.25 -17.23
N LEU A 358 -56.77 67.12 -17.93
CA LEU A 358 -56.88 67.51 -19.35
C LEU A 358 -56.58 69.01 -19.57
N ASN A 359 -56.93 69.87 -18.62
CA ASN A 359 -56.64 71.31 -18.68
C ASN A 359 -55.14 71.62 -18.53
N ASP A 360 -54.35 70.76 -17.87
CA ASP A 360 -52.90 70.90 -17.79
C ASP A 360 -52.21 70.51 -19.11
N LEU A 361 -52.85 69.64 -19.90
CA LEU A 361 -52.42 69.25 -21.24
C LEU A 361 -52.77 70.34 -22.27
N ASP A 362 -53.97 70.93 -22.20
CA ASP A 362 -54.37 72.05 -23.08
C ASP A 362 -53.51 73.31 -22.91
N ASN A 363 -52.98 73.55 -21.70
CA ASN A 363 -52.13 74.70 -21.38
C ASN A 363 -50.61 74.40 -21.41
N LEU A 364 -50.20 73.29 -22.04
CA LEU A 364 -48.80 72.84 -22.03
C LEU A 364 -47.87 73.80 -22.79
N ASN A 365 -46.81 74.25 -22.13
CA ASN A 365 -45.86 75.25 -22.61
C ASN A 365 -44.47 75.05 -21.98
N ARG A 366 -43.48 75.87 -22.38
CA ARG A 366 -42.07 75.72 -21.96
C ARG A 366 -41.81 75.94 -20.46
N ARG A 367 -42.77 76.43 -19.67
CA ARG A 367 -42.65 76.64 -18.21
C ARG A 367 -43.29 75.56 -17.37
N ASN A 368 -44.31 74.85 -17.89
CA ASN A 368 -44.97 73.74 -17.21
C ASN A 368 -44.63 72.37 -17.83
N LEU A 369 -43.54 72.27 -18.58
CA LEU A 369 -42.94 71.00 -19.00
C LEU A 369 -41.69 70.72 -18.15
N SER A 370 -41.77 69.72 -17.28
CA SER A 370 -40.62 69.23 -16.52
C SER A 370 -39.80 68.25 -17.35
N ILE A 371 -38.47 68.29 -17.17
CA ILE A 371 -37.53 67.32 -17.74
C ILE A 371 -36.81 66.66 -16.58
N THR A 372 -36.95 65.33 -16.45
CA THR A 372 -36.39 64.56 -15.33
C THR A 372 -35.60 63.36 -15.85
N GLY A 373 -34.71 62.82 -14.99
CA GLY A 373 -33.79 61.73 -15.36
C GLY A 373 -32.44 62.18 -15.94
N ILE A 374 -32.19 63.48 -16.11
CA ILE A 374 -30.87 63.99 -16.55
C ILE A 374 -29.90 64.00 -15.36
N SER A 375 -29.16 62.91 -15.20
CA SER A 375 -27.98 62.80 -14.33
C SER A 375 -26.92 61.92 -14.98
N ALA A 376 -25.66 62.08 -14.61
CA ALA A 376 -24.56 61.27 -15.11
C ALA A 376 -23.60 60.92 -13.96
N THR A 377 -23.24 59.64 -13.84
CA THR A 377 -22.40 59.14 -12.74
C THR A 377 -21.11 58.57 -13.30
N ALA A 378 -19.97 59.18 -12.96
CA ALA A 378 -18.65 58.64 -13.27
C ALA A 378 -18.33 57.47 -12.33
N THR A 379 -17.85 56.35 -12.89
CA THR A 379 -17.39 55.18 -12.13
C THR A 379 -15.99 54.79 -12.58
N ALA A 380 -15.11 54.53 -11.61
CA ALA A 380 -13.74 54.07 -11.84
C ALA A 380 -13.37 53.15 -10.68
N ASN A 381 -13.55 51.85 -10.88
CA ASN A 381 -13.36 50.83 -9.86
C ASN A 381 -12.64 49.59 -10.45
N ARG A 382 -11.76 48.97 -9.66
CA ARG A 382 -11.09 47.73 -10.02
C ARG A 382 -10.96 46.83 -8.80
N ASN A 383 -11.73 45.74 -8.77
CA ASN A 383 -11.59 44.69 -7.78
C ASN A 383 -10.71 43.58 -8.38
N ALA A 384 -9.68 43.15 -7.64
CA ALA A 384 -8.94 41.93 -7.92
C ALA A 384 -9.03 41.01 -6.69
N SER A 385 -9.18 39.72 -6.93
CA SER A 385 -9.14 38.68 -5.91
C SER A 385 -8.25 37.54 -6.39
N ASP A 386 -7.47 36.98 -5.47
CA ASP A 386 -6.57 35.86 -5.72
C ASP A 386 -6.65 34.93 -4.50
N SER A 387 -6.85 33.64 -4.75
CA SER A 387 -7.12 32.64 -3.73
C SER A 387 -6.47 31.32 -4.11
N ASN A 388 -5.83 30.67 -3.14
CA ASN A 388 -5.20 29.38 -3.31
C ASN A 388 -5.66 28.43 -2.20
N LEU A 389 -6.15 27.26 -2.59
CA LEU A 389 -6.56 26.17 -1.72
C LEU A 389 -5.64 24.98 -1.95
N LEU A 390 -4.91 24.56 -0.92
CA LEU A 390 -4.14 23.32 -0.89
C LEU A 390 -4.73 22.39 0.18
N ALA A 391 -5.09 21.17 -0.21
CA ALA A 391 -5.50 20.11 0.71
C ALA A 391 -4.69 18.84 0.43
N ASN A 392 -4.08 18.28 1.47
CA ASN A 392 -3.21 17.10 1.40
C ASN A 392 -3.63 15.95 2.34
N PRO A 393 -4.85 15.41 2.22
CA PRO A 393 -5.30 14.26 3.00
C PRO A 393 -4.37 13.05 2.83
N ARG A 394 -4.10 12.36 3.94
CA ARG A 394 -3.30 11.13 4.00
C ARG A 394 -4.08 10.04 4.73
N ILE A 395 -4.09 8.82 4.21
CA ILE A 395 -4.70 7.67 4.88
C ILE A 395 -3.95 6.36 4.64
N ARG A 396 -3.76 5.59 5.72
CA ARG A 396 -3.20 4.24 5.68
C ARG A 396 -4.33 3.22 5.53
N VAL A 397 -4.21 2.31 4.58
CA VAL A 397 -5.25 1.32 4.23
C VAL A 397 -4.61 -0.05 4.01
N ARG A 398 -5.29 -1.11 4.45
CA ARG A 398 -4.87 -2.51 4.26
C ARG A 398 -5.22 -3.01 2.85
N ASN A 399 -4.53 -4.05 2.37
CA ASN A 399 -4.75 -4.60 1.04
C ASN A 399 -6.20 -5.07 0.84
N LYS A 400 -6.88 -4.57 -0.20
CA LYS A 400 -8.30 -4.84 -0.54
C LYS A 400 -9.34 -4.32 0.47
N GLU A 401 -8.93 -3.55 1.47
CA GLU A 401 -9.87 -2.91 2.41
C GLU A 401 -10.38 -1.58 1.85
N LYS A 402 -11.62 -1.21 2.18
CA LYS A 402 -12.24 0.06 1.77
C LYS A 402 -12.09 1.10 2.88
N ALA A 403 -11.43 2.21 2.57
CA ALA A 403 -11.32 3.36 3.46
C ALA A 403 -12.18 4.53 2.96
N LYS A 404 -12.78 5.28 3.90
CA LYS A 404 -13.46 6.56 3.66
C LYS A 404 -12.94 7.63 4.62
N ILE A 405 -12.55 8.78 4.08
CA ILE A 405 -12.35 10.03 4.79
C ILE A 405 -13.52 10.96 4.46
N LEU A 406 -13.98 11.73 5.44
CA LEU A 406 -14.83 12.90 5.24
C LEU A 406 -14.34 14.03 6.15
N ILE A 407 -14.00 15.17 5.56
CA ILE A 407 -13.47 16.38 6.23
C ILE A 407 -14.28 17.57 5.72
N GLY A 408 -15.17 18.11 6.55
CA GLY A 408 -16.08 19.18 6.16
C GLY A 408 -17.18 19.44 7.19
N ASP A 409 -18.08 20.34 6.83
CA ASP A 409 -19.21 20.76 7.65
C ASP A 409 -20.52 20.10 7.17
N LYS A 410 -21.50 19.97 8.07
CA LYS A 410 -22.86 19.52 7.73
C LYS A 410 -23.80 20.70 7.64
N VAL A 411 -24.17 21.09 6.42
CA VAL A 411 -25.08 22.22 6.18
C VAL A 411 -26.53 21.76 6.33
N PRO A 412 -27.32 22.35 7.26
CA PRO A 412 -28.73 22.02 7.41
C PRO A 412 -29.57 22.71 6.33
N VAL A 413 -30.29 21.92 5.54
CA VAL A 413 -31.31 22.37 4.58
C VAL A 413 -32.68 22.17 5.22
N ILE A 414 -33.34 23.27 5.57
CA ILE A 414 -34.69 23.26 6.14
C ILE A 414 -35.69 23.24 4.98
N THR A 415 -36.52 22.20 4.92
CA THR A 415 -37.59 22.05 3.95
C THR A 415 -38.93 22.24 4.65
N THR A 416 -39.66 23.30 4.28
CA THR A 416 -40.99 23.58 4.81
C THR A 416 -42.05 23.01 3.87
N THR A 417 -42.74 21.95 4.29
CA THR A 417 -43.90 21.40 3.59
C THR A 417 -45.19 21.91 4.21
N VAL A 418 -46.00 22.64 3.44
CA VAL A 418 -47.37 23.02 3.80
C VAL A 418 -48.36 22.03 3.20
N SER A 419 -49.08 21.31 4.06
CA SER A 419 -50.16 20.41 3.62
C SER A 419 -51.41 21.22 3.23
N PRO A 420 -52.01 20.99 2.04
CA PRO A 420 -53.19 21.75 1.61
C PRO A 420 -54.43 21.34 2.42
N GLY A 421 -54.87 22.23 3.31
CA GLY A 421 -56.06 22.08 4.14
C GLY A 421 -56.48 23.42 4.74
N THR A 422 -57.72 23.51 5.25
CA THR A 422 -58.36 24.79 5.64
C THR A 422 -57.65 25.55 6.77
N ALA A 423 -56.81 24.86 7.55
CA ALA A 423 -55.77 25.46 8.36
C ALA A 423 -54.42 24.89 7.88
N GLY A 424 -53.65 25.70 7.14
CA GLY A 424 -52.40 25.28 6.51
C GLY A 424 -51.26 25.16 7.52
N PHE A 425 -51.11 23.98 8.13
CA PHE A 425 -49.96 23.68 8.99
C PHE A 425 -48.68 23.55 8.15
N ALA A 426 -47.69 24.38 8.46
CA ALA A 426 -46.34 24.26 7.94
C ALA A 426 -45.54 23.27 8.80
N GLN A 427 -45.11 22.15 8.20
CA GLN A 427 -44.19 21.22 8.82
C GLN A 427 -42.77 21.47 8.29
N GLU A 428 -41.82 21.71 9.18
CA GLU A 428 -40.40 21.82 8.84
C GLU A 428 -39.70 20.48 8.98
N SER A 429 -38.83 20.17 8.03
CA SER A 429 -37.98 18.98 8.02
C SER A 429 -36.54 19.40 7.75
N VAL A 430 -35.61 19.02 8.63
CA VAL A 430 -34.19 19.39 8.52
C VAL A 430 -33.40 18.22 7.94
N SER A 431 -32.92 18.38 6.72
CA SER A 431 -31.95 17.47 6.10
C SER A 431 -30.53 18.04 6.25
N TYR A 432 -29.51 17.19 6.35
CA TYR A 432 -28.11 17.62 6.42
C TYR A 432 -27.35 17.17 5.18
N ILE A 433 -26.64 18.09 4.53
CA ILE A 433 -25.75 17.79 3.40
C ILE A 433 -24.31 17.92 3.88
N ASP A 434 -23.49 16.90 3.63
CA ASP A 434 -22.04 16.94 3.85
C ASP A 434 -21.40 17.90 2.82
N VAL A 435 -20.69 18.93 3.29
CA VAL A 435 -19.98 19.90 2.45
C VAL A 435 -18.51 19.95 2.86
N GLY A 436 -17.67 19.37 2.01
CA GLY A 436 -16.22 19.40 2.16
C GLY A 436 -15.53 18.37 1.28
N LEU A 437 -14.44 17.82 1.78
CA LEU A 437 -13.62 16.79 1.15
C LEU A 437 -14.11 15.39 1.56
N THR A 438 -14.53 14.58 0.59
CA THR A 438 -14.78 13.14 0.78
C THR A 438 -13.84 12.33 -0.11
N LEU A 439 -13.03 11.46 0.50
CA LEU A 439 -12.12 10.55 -0.21
C LEU A 439 -12.49 9.11 0.13
N ASN A 440 -12.86 8.32 -0.89
CA ASN A 440 -13.04 6.87 -0.77
C ASN A 440 -11.90 6.19 -1.56
N ALA A 441 -11.24 5.21 -0.96
CA ALA A 441 -10.15 4.48 -1.60
C ALA A 441 -10.16 2.99 -1.24
N GLU A 442 -9.82 2.16 -2.23
CA GLU A 442 -9.69 0.71 -2.11
C GLU A 442 -8.42 0.28 -2.89
N PRO A 443 -7.29 0.07 -2.20
CA PRO A 443 -6.05 -0.33 -2.83
C PRO A 443 -5.93 -1.86 -2.97
N THR A 444 -5.28 -2.30 -4.04
CA THR A 444 -4.83 -3.68 -4.26
C THR A 444 -3.32 -3.64 -4.48
N ILE A 445 -2.57 -4.19 -3.54
CA ILE A 445 -1.11 -4.18 -3.51
C ILE A 445 -0.58 -5.48 -4.15
N TYR A 446 0.34 -5.33 -5.11
CA TYR A 446 0.98 -6.42 -5.85
C TYR A 446 2.44 -6.65 -5.42
N LEU A 447 2.94 -7.86 -5.69
CA LEU A 447 4.30 -8.31 -5.30
C LEU A 447 5.44 -7.55 -6.01
N ASN A 448 5.15 -6.78 -7.06
CA ASN A 448 6.11 -5.97 -7.81
C ASN A 448 6.22 -4.50 -7.31
N ASN A 449 5.81 -4.24 -6.06
CA ASN A 449 5.72 -2.90 -5.46
C ASN A 449 4.79 -1.91 -6.21
N GLU A 450 3.81 -2.45 -6.93
CA GLU A 450 2.75 -1.67 -7.57
C GLU A 450 1.44 -1.77 -6.78
N VAL A 451 0.69 -0.67 -6.75
CA VAL A 451 -0.58 -0.53 -6.07
C VAL A 451 -1.62 -0.10 -7.11
N ALA A 452 -2.58 -0.98 -7.40
CA ALA A 452 -3.80 -0.56 -8.08
C ALA A 452 -4.75 0.10 -7.07
N ILE A 453 -5.33 1.23 -7.42
CA ILE A 453 -6.17 2.03 -6.52
C ILE A 453 -7.48 2.31 -7.24
N ARG A 454 -8.60 1.86 -6.66
CA ARG A 454 -9.92 2.38 -6.99
C ARG A 454 -10.18 3.57 -6.08
N ILE A 455 -10.30 4.77 -6.64
CA ILE A 455 -10.46 6.03 -5.91
C ILE A 455 -11.72 6.76 -6.38
N SER A 456 -12.48 7.28 -5.42
CA SER A 456 -13.58 8.22 -5.63
C SER A 456 -13.41 9.41 -4.69
N LEU A 457 -13.00 10.54 -5.26
CA LEU A 457 -12.71 11.80 -4.58
C LEU A 457 -13.78 12.84 -4.94
N GLU A 458 -14.33 13.50 -3.92
CA GLU A 458 -15.26 14.61 -4.03
C GLU A 458 -14.76 15.80 -3.20
N VAL A 459 -14.83 17.01 -3.77
CA VAL A 459 -14.53 18.28 -3.11
C VAL A 459 -15.70 19.23 -3.33
N SER A 460 -16.45 19.46 -2.26
CA SER A 460 -17.71 20.20 -2.26
C SER A 460 -17.61 21.41 -1.34
N ASN A 461 -17.97 22.59 -1.83
CA ASN A 461 -17.88 23.84 -1.08
C ASN A 461 -19.15 24.68 -1.17
N LEU A 462 -19.50 25.40 -0.12
CA LEU A 462 -20.58 26.38 -0.17
C LEU A 462 -20.15 27.57 -1.03
N VAL A 463 -20.85 27.81 -2.14
CA VAL A 463 -20.52 28.85 -3.13
C VAL A 463 -21.34 30.11 -2.90
N ASN A 464 -22.63 29.98 -2.59
CA ASN A 464 -23.52 31.10 -2.36
C ASN A 464 -24.74 30.71 -1.51
N THR A 465 -25.38 31.70 -0.92
CA THR A 465 -26.63 31.58 -0.15
C THR A 465 -27.71 32.40 -0.84
N ILE A 466 -28.86 31.77 -1.12
CA ILE A 466 -29.95 32.33 -1.92
C ILE A 466 -31.21 32.36 -1.05
N GLU A 467 -31.63 33.55 -0.64
CA GLU A 467 -32.92 33.74 0.02
C GLU A 467 -34.05 33.60 -0.99
N THR A 468 -35.00 32.71 -0.71
CA THR A 468 -36.21 32.55 -1.54
C THR A 468 -37.26 33.60 -1.19
N LYS A 469 -38.23 33.82 -2.08
CA LYS A 469 -39.36 34.74 -1.84
C LYS A 469 -40.22 34.37 -0.62
N SER A 470 -40.08 33.15 -0.11
CA SER A 470 -40.77 32.65 1.10
C SER A 470 -40.00 32.90 2.40
N GLY A 471 -38.82 33.55 2.34
CA GLY A 471 -37.92 33.73 3.49
C GLY A 471 -37.05 32.51 3.80
N THR A 472 -37.24 31.37 3.11
CA THR A 472 -36.40 30.18 3.29
C THR A 472 -35.04 30.36 2.62
N THR A 473 -33.97 30.06 3.34
CA THR A 473 -32.58 30.10 2.86
C THR A 473 -32.21 28.83 2.10
N ALA A 474 -31.85 28.96 0.82
CA ALA A 474 -31.31 27.88 -0.01
C ALA A 474 -29.79 28.03 -0.19
N TYR A 475 -29.07 26.91 -0.34
CA TYR A 475 -27.61 26.89 -0.44
C TYR A 475 -27.15 26.38 -1.80
N GLN A 476 -26.27 27.12 -2.46
CA GLN A 476 -25.59 26.69 -3.68
C GLN A 476 -24.28 26.01 -3.31
N ILE A 477 -24.24 24.68 -3.42
CA ILE A 477 -23.03 23.88 -3.20
C ILE A 477 -22.35 23.64 -4.55
N GLY A 478 -21.07 24.00 -4.67
CA GLY A 478 -20.24 23.70 -5.83
C GLY A 478 -19.45 22.41 -5.58
N THR A 479 -19.68 21.38 -6.39
CA THR A 479 -19.05 20.06 -6.24
C THR A 479 -18.04 19.80 -7.36
N ARG A 480 -16.95 19.10 -7.02
CA ARG A 480 -15.91 18.64 -7.95
C ARG A 480 -15.69 17.16 -7.65
N GLN A 481 -15.87 16.29 -8.63
CA GLN A 481 -15.76 14.84 -8.43
C GLN A 481 -14.81 14.20 -9.43
N ALA A 482 -14.01 13.25 -8.97
CA ALA A 482 -13.14 12.41 -9.78
C ALA A 482 -13.25 10.96 -9.28
N SER A 483 -13.58 10.04 -10.18
CA SER A 483 -13.67 8.60 -9.88
C SER A 483 -12.91 7.83 -10.95
N THR A 484 -11.97 6.99 -10.55
CA THR A 484 -11.07 6.28 -11.47
C THR A 484 -10.45 5.02 -10.84
N MET A 485 -9.86 4.18 -11.70
CA MET A 485 -8.99 3.09 -11.32
C MET A 485 -7.66 3.24 -12.07
N LEU A 486 -6.57 3.13 -11.32
CA LEU A 486 -5.21 3.37 -11.79
C LEU A 486 -4.23 2.43 -11.08
N GLN A 487 -3.03 2.25 -11.62
CA GLN A 487 -1.98 1.41 -11.04
C GLN A 487 -0.66 2.17 -11.10
N LEU A 488 0.00 2.29 -9.94
CA LEU A 488 1.19 3.11 -9.71
C LEU A 488 2.23 2.32 -8.92
N LYS A 489 3.49 2.71 -9.04
CA LYS A 489 4.57 2.22 -8.17
C LYS A 489 4.60 2.97 -6.84
N ASP A 490 5.23 2.34 -5.86
CA ASP A 490 5.62 2.99 -4.61
C ASP A 490 6.38 4.31 -4.86
N GLY A 491 5.89 5.41 -4.28
CA GLY A 491 6.43 6.76 -4.44
C GLY A 491 6.09 7.48 -5.75
N GLU A 492 5.32 6.87 -6.66
CA GLU A 492 4.98 7.46 -7.96
C GLU A 492 3.80 8.45 -7.84
N ASN A 493 4.09 9.75 -8.01
CA ASN A 493 3.05 10.79 -8.02
C ASN A 493 2.38 10.91 -9.40
N GLN A 494 1.08 10.64 -9.45
CA GLN A 494 0.27 10.71 -10.68
C GLN A 494 -0.81 11.77 -10.56
N VAL A 495 -0.91 12.64 -11.57
CA VAL A 495 -2.05 13.56 -11.74
C VAL A 495 -3.28 12.75 -12.16
N LEU A 496 -4.33 12.83 -11.34
CA LEU A 496 -5.63 12.19 -11.55
C LEU A 496 -6.47 12.95 -12.57
N ALA A 497 -6.51 14.28 -12.41
CA ALA A 497 -7.34 15.19 -13.19
C ALA A 497 -6.78 16.60 -13.10
N GLY A 498 -7.00 17.39 -14.14
CA GLY A 498 -6.76 18.83 -14.15
C GLY A 498 -7.92 19.53 -14.86
N LEU A 499 -8.32 20.70 -14.35
CA LEU A 499 -9.33 21.55 -14.96
C LEU A 499 -8.84 23.00 -14.97
N ILE A 500 -8.83 23.62 -16.14
CA ILE A 500 -8.62 25.06 -16.30
C ILE A 500 -9.91 25.63 -16.87
N ASN A 501 -10.59 26.46 -16.06
CA ASN A 501 -11.74 27.25 -16.50
C ASN A 501 -11.33 28.72 -16.59
N ASN A 502 -11.73 29.41 -17.66
CA ASN A 502 -11.48 30.83 -17.85
C ASN A 502 -12.71 31.47 -18.50
N GLU A 503 -13.47 32.20 -17.70
CA GLU A 503 -14.65 32.95 -18.14
C GLU A 503 -14.31 34.45 -18.21
N GLU A 504 -14.69 35.09 -19.31
CA GLU A 504 -14.50 36.52 -19.54
C GLU A 504 -15.82 37.14 -20.01
N ARG A 505 -16.36 38.07 -19.22
CA ARG A 505 -17.62 38.75 -19.51
C ARG A 505 -17.36 40.24 -19.66
N THR A 506 -17.32 40.70 -20.90
CA THR A 506 -17.30 42.12 -21.25
C THR A 506 -18.71 42.62 -21.57
N GLY A 507 -19.11 43.71 -20.93
CA GLY A 507 -20.36 44.43 -21.19
C GLY A 507 -20.18 45.93 -21.02
N GLY A 508 -21.03 46.72 -21.67
CA GLY A 508 -20.93 48.18 -21.58
C GLY A 508 -22.10 48.91 -22.22
N ASN A 509 -22.35 50.13 -21.75
CA ASN A 509 -23.42 51.01 -22.21
C ASN A 509 -22.77 52.27 -22.81
N ARG A 510 -23.16 52.65 -24.03
CA ARG A 510 -22.61 53.81 -24.75
C ARG A 510 -23.72 54.67 -25.34
N VAL A 511 -23.50 55.99 -25.36
CA VAL A 511 -24.36 56.94 -26.06
C VAL A 511 -24.14 56.75 -27.56
N PRO A 512 -25.19 56.45 -28.37
CA PRO A 512 -25.02 56.23 -29.81
C PRO A 512 -24.32 57.41 -30.51
N GLY A 513 -23.39 57.10 -31.41
CA GLY A 513 -22.60 58.09 -32.15
C GLY A 513 -21.45 58.68 -31.32
N LEU A 514 -21.74 59.34 -30.19
CA LEU A 514 -20.70 59.95 -29.36
C LEU A 514 -19.78 58.92 -28.70
N GLY A 515 -20.33 57.79 -28.24
CA GLY A 515 -19.58 56.67 -27.66
C GLY A 515 -18.77 55.85 -28.68
N ASP A 516 -19.01 56.05 -29.97
CA ASP A 516 -18.34 55.36 -31.06
C ASP A 516 -17.11 56.13 -31.60
N LEU A 517 -16.91 57.37 -31.16
CA LEU A 517 -15.78 58.20 -31.57
C LEU A 517 -14.45 57.66 -31.00
N PRO A 518 -13.38 57.55 -31.81
CA PRO A 518 -12.06 57.17 -31.32
C PRO A 518 -11.57 58.19 -30.28
N ILE A 519 -10.88 57.69 -29.25
CA ILE A 519 -10.39 58.44 -28.07
C ILE A 519 -11.53 58.97 -27.19
N VAL A 520 -12.40 59.84 -27.70
CA VAL A 520 -13.44 60.55 -26.92
C VAL A 520 -14.60 59.67 -26.47
N GLY A 521 -14.93 58.60 -27.20
CA GLY A 521 -16.07 57.72 -26.90
C GLY A 521 -16.02 57.08 -25.51
N ARG A 522 -14.84 56.97 -24.90
CA ARG A 522 -14.66 56.45 -23.53
C ARG A 522 -15.21 57.38 -22.44
N LEU A 523 -15.53 58.63 -22.76
CA LEU A 523 -16.28 59.56 -21.89
C LEU A 523 -17.80 59.43 -22.07
N PHE A 524 -18.23 58.90 -23.21
CA PHE A 524 -19.64 58.76 -23.62
C PHE A 524 -20.17 57.33 -23.46
N GLY A 525 -19.60 56.58 -22.52
CA GLY A 525 -20.08 55.26 -22.12
C GLY A 525 -19.39 54.72 -20.86
N SER A 526 -19.85 53.56 -20.43
CA SER A 526 -19.28 52.76 -19.33
C SER A 526 -18.92 51.35 -19.84
N GLN A 527 -17.78 50.86 -19.36
CA GLN A 527 -17.24 49.52 -19.63
C GLN A 527 -17.21 48.72 -18.33
N ARG A 528 -17.57 47.44 -18.40
CA ARG A 528 -17.44 46.47 -17.32
C ARG A 528 -16.84 45.17 -17.88
N ASP A 529 -15.63 44.85 -17.45
CA ASP A 529 -14.90 43.65 -17.82
C ASP A 529 -14.72 42.78 -16.55
N ASP A 530 -15.30 41.57 -16.57
CA ASP A 530 -15.31 40.62 -15.44
C ASP A 530 -14.63 39.33 -15.88
N THR A 531 -13.37 39.14 -15.49
CA THR A 531 -12.54 37.96 -15.82
C THR A 531 -12.42 37.05 -14.60
N GLN A 532 -12.71 35.76 -14.77
CA GLN A 532 -12.67 34.76 -13.71
C GLN A 532 -11.94 33.50 -14.20
N LYS A 533 -10.80 33.20 -13.58
CA LYS A 533 -9.98 32.02 -13.90
C LYS A 533 -9.88 31.10 -12.68
N THR A 534 -10.14 29.81 -12.90
CA THR A 534 -9.96 28.76 -11.89
C THR A 534 -9.13 27.65 -12.50
N GLU A 535 -8.03 27.31 -11.83
CA GLU A 535 -7.15 26.18 -12.17
C GLU A 535 -7.21 25.18 -11.02
N ILE A 536 -7.46 23.90 -11.32
CA ILE A 536 -7.60 22.83 -10.34
C ILE A 536 -6.72 21.65 -10.78
N VAL A 537 -5.89 21.13 -9.89
CA VAL A 537 -5.07 19.94 -10.09
C VAL A 537 -5.31 18.96 -8.95
N LEU A 538 -5.58 17.70 -9.31
CA LEU A 538 -5.76 16.58 -8.39
C LEU A 538 -4.66 15.55 -8.66
N SER A 539 -3.90 15.14 -7.65
CA SER A 539 -2.86 14.12 -7.77
C SER A 539 -2.85 13.14 -6.60
N ILE A 540 -2.26 11.96 -6.81
CA ILE A 540 -2.09 10.91 -5.79
C ILE A 540 -0.68 10.34 -5.81
N THR A 541 -0.12 10.10 -4.63
CA THR A 541 1.13 9.33 -4.43
C THR A 541 0.86 8.21 -3.41
N PRO A 542 0.99 6.93 -3.78
CA PRO A 542 0.99 5.84 -2.83
C PRO A 542 2.39 5.64 -2.23
N HIS A 543 2.47 5.46 -0.92
CA HIS A 543 3.70 5.09 -0.20
C HIS A 543 3.49 3.75 0.50
N LEU A 544 4.25 2.72 0.11
CA LEU A 544 4.04 1.33 0.49
C LEU A 544 4.68 1.05 1.86
N VAL A 545 3.86 1.01 2.91
CA VAL A 545 4.33 0.85 4.30
C VAL A 545 4.75 -0.60 4.59
N ARG A 546 4.12 -1.56 3.92
CA ARG A 546 4.46 -3.00 3.99
C ARG A 546 3.99 -3.71 2.72
N ASN A 547 4.84 -4.56 2.13
CA ASN A 547 4.47 -5.44 1.01
C ASN A 547 4.57 -6.94 1.38
N LEU A 548 3.94 -7.81 0.59
CA LEU A 548 4.23 -9.24 0.57
C LEU A 548 5.63 -9.46 0.02
N GLN A 549 6.60 -9.69 0.91
CA GLN A 549 7.85 -10.31 0.52
C GLN A 549 7.54 -11.76 0.10
N ARG A 550 7.85 -12.13 -1.15
CA ARG A 550 7.75 -13.52 -1.60
C ARG A 550 8.73 -14.37 -0.79
N PRO A 551 8.29 -15.39 -0.04
CA PRO A 551 9.23 -16.30 0.63
C PRO A 551 10.12 -17.00 -0.40
N PRO A 552 11.37 -17.38 -0.04
CA PRO A 552 12.24 -18.13 -0.94
C PRO A 552 11.58 -19.47 -1.30
N ALA A 553 11.88 -20.00 -2.50
CA ALA A 553 11.26 -21.24 -3.00
C ALA A 553 11.43 -22.42 -2.02
N GLU A 554 12.58 -22.51 -1.34
CA GLU A 554 12.89 -23.51 -0.30
C GLU A 554 11.97 -23.47 0.94
N ALA A 555 11.29 -22.34 1.18
CA ALA A 555 10.30 -22.20 2.24
C ALA A 555 8.89 -22.63 1.77
N THR A 556 8.54 -22.37 0.50
CA THR A 556 7.25 -22.74 -0.10
C THR A 556 7.20 -24.17 -0.62
N GLU A 557 8.33 -24.72 -1.04
CA GLU A 557 8.47 -26.08 -1.57
C GLU A 557 9.10 -26.99 -0.52
N PHE A 558 8.32 -27.92 0.01
CA PHE A 558 8.79 -28.91 0.97
C PHE A 558 8.18 -30.29 0.69
N SER A 559 8.98 -31.35 0.91
CA SER A 559 8.47 -32.72 0.80
C SER A 559 7.48 -33.00 1.93
N ALA A 560 6.20 -33.13 1.56
CA ALA A 560 5.09 -33.44 2.45
C ALA A 560 4.88 -34.96 2.68
N GLY A 561 5.82 -35.81 2.25
CA GLY A 561 5.66 -37.28 2.27
C GLY A 561 4.73 -37.77 1.17
N THR A 562 3.82 -38.69 1.50
CA THR A 562 2.73 -39.17 0.63
C THR A 562 1.37 -38.91 1.27
N GLU A 563 0.29 -38.97 0.49
CA GLU A 563 -1.09 -38.80 0.97
C GLU A 563 -1.49 -39.76 2.10
N ALA A 564 -0.81 -40.91 2.20
CA ALA A 564 -1.00 -41.90 3.26
C ALA A 564 -0.07 -41.69 4.47
N ASN A 565 1.05 -40.97 4.33
CA ASN A 565 2.09 -40.85 5.35
C ASN A 565 2.94 -39.58 5.17
N PHE A 566 2.78 -38.60 6.07
CA PHE A 566 3.48 -37.30 6.03
C PHE A 566 4.98 -37.34 6.40
N ARG A 567 5.57 -38.53 6.57
CA ARG A 567 7.00 -38.66 6.85
C ARG A 567 7.83 -38.14 5.68
N ARG A 568 8.85 -37.32 6.00
CA ARG A 568 9.90 -37.00 5.05
C ARG A 568 10.57 -38.29 4.59
N LYS A 569 10.78 -38.41 3.28
CA LYS A 569 11.69 -39.42 2.74
C LYS A 569 13.10 -39.13 3.30
N PRO A 570 13.85 -40.12 3.80
CA PRO A 570 15.21 -39.89 4.27
C PRO A 570 16.08 -39.34 3.15
N GLU A 571 16.97 -38.42 3.51
CA GLU A 571 17.74 -37.63 2.56
C GLU A 571 18.76 -38.53 1.85
N LEU A 572 18.68 -38.61 0.51
CA LEU A 572 19.61 -39.40 -0.32
C LEU A 572 20.96 -38.70 -0.52
N SER A 573 21.36 -37.85 0.42
CA SER A 573 22.59 -37.05 0.43
C SER A 573 23.82 -37.90 0.74
N VAL A 574 24.08 -38.89 -0.12
CA VAL A 574 25.38 -39.57 -0.18
C VAL A 574 26.45 -38.52 -0.42
N ARG A 575 27.25 -38.28 0.62
CA ARG A 575 28.43 -37.41 0.61
C ARG A 575 29.23 -37.65 -0.67
N ALA A 576 29.33 -36.64 -1.53
CA ALA A 576 29.97 -36.78 -2.84
C ALA A 576 31.36 -37.41 -2.69
N PRO A 577 31.72 -38.40 -3.55
CA PRO A 577 32.99 -39.10 -3.41
C PRO A 577 34.14 -38.09 -3.51
N VAL A 578 34.98 -38.06 -2.48
CA VAL A 578 36.12 -37.13 -2.41
C VAL A 578 37.08 -37.48 -3.55
N LEU A 579 37.05 -36.67 -4.61
CA LEU A 579 38.02 -36.78 -5.68
C LEU A 579 39.39 -36.38 -5.11
N LEU A 580 40.27 -37.36 -4.96
CA LEU A 580 41.64 -37.14 -4.49
C LEU A 580 42.33 -36.15 -5.45
N PRO A 581 42.97 -35.08 -4.95
CA PRO A 581 43.55 -34.05 -5.80
C PRO A 581 44.66 -34.64 -6.67
N GLN A 582 44.41 -34.75 -7.98
CA GLN A 582 45.35 -35.34 -8.91
C GLN A 582 46.58 -34.41 -9.05
N ARG A 583 47.75 -34.95 -8.72
CA ARG A 583 49.01 -34.20 -8.64
C ARG A 583 49.34 -33.63 -10.03
N GLY A 584 49.46 -32.31 -10.10
CA GLY A 584 49.43 -31.58 -11.39
C GLY A 584 50.65 -31.80 -12.30
N ALA A 585 50.43 -31.54 -13.59
CA ALA A 585 51.49 -31.31 -14.58
C ALA A 585 51.53 -29.81 -14.93
N PRO A 586 52.71 -29.23 -15.23
CA PRO A 586 52.87 -27.79 -15.37
C PRO A 586 52.34 -27.25 -16.71
N VAL A 587 51.75 -26.05 -16.66
CA VAL A 587 51.43 -25.27 -17.85
C VAL A 587 52.64 -24.42 -18.21
N ASN A 588 53.15 -24.55 -19.44
CA ASN A 588 54.16 -23.64 -20.00
C ASN A 588 53.82 -23.44 -21.48
N GLY A 589 53.58 -22.19 -21.88
CA GLY A 589 53.06 -21.86 -23.22
C GLY A 589 54.13 -21.37 -24.19
N THR A 590 53.79 -21.33 -25.49
CA THR A 590 54.52 -20.56 -26.50
C THR A 590 53.56 -20.11 -27.61
N GLN A 591 53.98 -19.11 -28.40
CA GLN A 591 53.14 -18.37 -29.35
C GLN A 591 53.23 -18.97 -30.78
N GLY A 592 52.27 -18.67 -31.66
CA GLY A 592 52.34 -19.04 -33.09
C GLY A 592 51.17 -18.54 -33.94
N THR A 593 51.47 -17.81 -35.04
CA THR A 593 50.53 -17.07 -35.90
C THR A 593 50.04 -17.84 -37.14
N GLN A 594 48.82 -17.50 -37.60
CA GLN A 594 48.32 -17.35 -39.01
C GLN A 594 48.84 -18.29 -40.14
N GLY A 595 47.92 -18.87 -40.95
CA GLY A 595 48.23 -19.47 -42.26
C GLY A 595 47.07 -20.22 -42.96
N VAL A 596 47.01 -20.22 -44.30
CA VAL A 596 45.97 -20.77 -45.24
C VAL A 596 46.59 -20.85 -46.67
N PRO A 597 45.98 -21.41 -47.77
CA PRO A 597 44.59 -21.88 -48.01
C PRO A 597 44.47 -23.23 -48.82
N ALA A 598 43.30 -23.47 -49.45
CA ALA A 598 43.02 -24.29 -50.66
C ALA A 598 42.97 -25.84 -50.58
N ALA A 599 42.42 -26.60 -51.56
CA ALA A 599 41.17 -26.44 -52.38
C ALA A 599 40.86 -27.69 -53.26
N GLN A 600 39.62 -28.23 -53.20
CA GLN A 600 38.90 -29.03 -54.24
C GLN A 600 39.52 -30.39 -54.72
N PRO A 601 38.84 -31.25 -55.54
CA PRO A 601 37.64 -31.07 -56.38
C PRO A 601 36.42 -32.04 -56.20
N THR A 602 35.42 -31.82 -57.06
CA THR A 602 34.05 -32.41 -57.27
C THR A 602 34.07 -33.77 -58.03
N PRO A 603 32.94 -34.48 -58.39
CA PRO A 603 31.67 -34.03 -59.06
C PRO A 603 30.34 -34.75 -58.61
N GLN A 604 29.10 -34.54 -59.11
CA GLN A 604 28.47 -33.57 -60.05
C GLN A 604 26.92 -33.44 -59.83
N GLU A 605 26.35 -32.24 -60.09
CA GLU A 605 25.11 -31.87 -60.83
C GLU A 605 23.72 -32.59 -60.64
N THR A 606 22.54 -32.00 -60.94
CA THR A 606 22.15 -30.71 -61.60
C THR A 606 20.78 -30.19 -61.11
N GLY A 607 20.45 -28.88 -61.28
CA GLY A 607 19.05 -28.40 -61.35
C GLY A 607 18.74 -26.99 -60.78
N THR A 608 18.05 -26.12 -61.54
CA THR A 608 17.59 -24.73 -61.20
C THR A 608 16.70 -24.20 -62.38
N PRO A 609 16.06 -22.99 -62.41
CA PRO A 609 16.04 -21.85 -61.45
C PRO A 609 14.67 -21.13 -61.17
N ALA A 610 14.76 -20.10 -60.32
CA ALA A 610 14.01 -18.81 -60.32
C ALA A 610 12.56 -18.67 -59.77
N GLY A 611 12.28 -17.52 -59.11
CA GLY A 611 10.93 -16.94 -58.95
C GLY A 611 10.54 -16.38 -57.56
N VAL A 612 10.27 -15.06 -57.50
CA VAL A 612 9.48 -14.33 -56.47
C VAL A 612 8.48 -13.41 -57.25
N PRO A 613 7.38 -12.84 -56.69
CA PRO A 613 7.02 -12.65 -55.27
C PRO A 613 5.51 -12.89 -54.88
N LEU A 614 5.17 -12.60 -53.60
CA LEU A 614 3.91 -11.99 -53.07
C LEU A 614 2.50 -12.39 -53.63
N SER A 615 1.60 -12.90 -52.77
CA SER A 615 0.41 -12.14 -52.24
C SER A 615 -0.75 -12.98 -51.60
N THR A 616 -1.28 -12.46 -50.48
CA THR A 616 -2.70 -12.39 -50.02
C THR A 616 -3.61 -13.61 -49.70
N SER A 617 -4.51 -13.35 -48.72
CA SER A 617 -5.91 -13.81 -48.54
C SER A 617 -6.27 -15.24 -48.07
N GLN A 618 -6.52 -15.35 -46.76
CA GLN A 618 -7.69 -16.00 -46.12
C GLN A 618 -9.02 -15.43 -46.73
N PRO A 619 -10.20 -16.11 -46.77
CA PRO A 619 -10.80 -16.95 -45.71
C PRO A 619 -11.72 -18.14 -46.13
N GLY A 620 -12.29 -18.86 -45.15
CA GLY A 620 -13.63 -19.49 -45.27
C GLY A 620 -13.73 -21.01 -44.99
N PRO A 621 -14.76 -21.52 -44.26
CA PRO A 621 -14.80 -22.92 -43.81
C PRO A 621 -16.04 -23.77 -44.18
N ALA A 622 -15.89 -25.09 -44.02
CA ALA A 622 -16.88 -26.19 -44.03
C ALA A 622 -16.22 -27.40 -43.29
N SER A 623 -16.85 -28.48 -42.81
CA SER A 623 -18.24 -28.96 -42.65
C SER A 623 -18.21 -30.22 -41.74
N SER A 624 -19.28 -30.78 -41.12
CA SER A 624 -20.63 -30.31 -40.74
C SER A 624 -21.44 -31.46 -40.08
N VAL A 625 -22.32 -31.18 -39.10
CA VAL A 625 -23.45 -32.06 -38.63
C VAL A 625 -23.00 -33.31 -37.82
N THR A 626 -23.69 -33.85 -36.78
CA THR A 626 -25.11 -33.93 -36.31
C THR A 626 -25.19 -33.70 -34.76
N GLN A 627 -26.26 -33.78 -33.94
CA GLN A 627 -27.73 -34.04 -34.04
C GLN A 627 -28.49 -33.45 -32.82
N SER A 628 -29.84 -33.44 -32.82
CA SER A 628 -30.72 -33.10 -31.68
C SER A 628 -31.97 -34.01 -31.64
N PRO A 629 -32.73 -34.08 -30.51
CA PRO A 629 -34.08 -33.48 -30.53
C PRO A 629 -34.70 -32.95 -29.20
N VAL A 630 -35.53 -31.90 -29.34
CA VAL A 630 -36.78 -31.58 -28.57
C VAL A 630 -36.71 -30.92 -27.16
N GLN A 631 -37.79 -30.19 -26.85
CA GLN A 631 -38.01 -29.15 -25.81
C GLN A 631 -38.37 -29.74 -24.42
N VAL A 632 -38.38 -28.96 -23.31
CA VAL A 632 -39.52 -28.15 -22.80
C VAL A 632 -39.07 -27.13 -21.71
N LEU A 633 -39.73 -25.97 -21.64
CA LEU A 633 -39.64 -24.90 -20.59
C LEU A 633 -40.73 -25.13 -19.50
N PRO A 634 -40.67 -24.60 -18.24
CA PRO A 634 -40.56 -23.15 -17.96
C PRO A 634 -40.03 -22.72 -16.55
N VAL A 635 -40.39 -21.49 -16.14
CA VAL A 635 -40.41 -20.84 -14.79
C VAL A 635 -39.19 -20.02 -14.38
N ALA A 636 -39.48 -18.78 -13.94
CA ALA A 636 -38.56 -17.84 -13.29
C ALA A 636 -39.00 -17.57 -11.83
N PRO A 637 -38.08 -17.19 -10.91
CA PRO A 637 -38.41 -16.90 -9.51
C PRO A 637 -39.17 -15.56 -9.33
N PRO A 638 -39.96 -15.41 -8.24
CA PRO A 638 -40.89 -14.30 -8.06
C PRO A 638 -40.27 -12.99 -7.50
N PRO A 639 -40.95 -11.84 -7.66
CA PRO A 639 -40.56 -10.54 -7.08
C PRO A 639 -40.88 -10.43 -5.57
N PRO A 640 -40.28 -9.46 -4.85
CA PRO A 640 -40.47 -9.28 -3.40
C PRO A 640 -41.86 -8.72 -3.03
N THR A 641 -42.40 -9.20 -1.90
CA THR A 641 -43.76 -8.87 -1.44
C THR A 641 -43.83 -7.54 -0.67
N THR A 642 -44.73 -6.65 -1.09
CA THR A 642 -45.12 -5.45 -0.34
C THR A 642 -46.15 -5.78 0.75
N VAL A 643 -46.02 -5.19 1.94
CA VAL A 643 -47.00 -5.34 3.04
C VAL A 643 -48.11 -4.29 2.93
N PRO A 644 -49.41 -4.68 2.85
CA PRO A 644 -50.53 -3.75 2.90
C PRO A 644 -50.98 -3.45 4.35
N PRO A 645 -51.58 -2.28 4.64
CA PRO A 645 -52.12 -1.95 5.95
C PRO A 645 -53.52 -2.58 6.19
N PRO A 646 -53.92 -2.80 7.46
CA PRO A 646 -55.23 -3.36 7.81
C PRO A 646 -56.34 -2.30 7.94
N ALA A 647 -57.57 -2.71 7.64
CA ALA A 647 -58.85 -2.10 8.02
C ALA A 647 -59.83 -3.27 8.34
N THR A 648 -60.95 -3.15 9.07
CA THR A 648 -61.80 -1.99 9.38
C THR A 648 -62.57 -2.24 10.70
N THR A 649 -63.00 -1.19 11.41
CA THR A 649 -64.16 -1.25 12.34
C THR A 649 -64.98 0.06 12.27
N ALA A 650 -66.31 -0.02 12.25
CA ALA A 650 -67.25 1.14 12.39
C ALA A 650 -67.60 1.39 13.88
N GLN A 651 -68.36 2.37 14.40
CA GLN A 651 -69.45 3.30 13.98
C GLN A 651 -69.53 4.40 15.11
N PRO A 652 -70.32 5.52 15.13
CA PRO A 652 -71.40 6.04 14.26
C PRO A 652 -71.17 7.53 13.80
N PRO A 653 -72.18 8.31 13.32
CA PRO A 653 -71.94 9.62 12.67
C PRO A 653 -72.43 10.89 13.42
N ALA A 654 -71.96 12.06 12.96
CA ALA A 654 -72.54 13.40 13.09
C ALA A 654 -72.02 14.23 11.87
N GLN A 655 -72.84 14.79 10.98
CA GLN A 655 -73.83 15.88 11.05
C GLN A 655 -73.28 17.26 10.61
N ASP A 656 -74.18 18.01 9.97
CA ASP A 656 -74.01 19.18 9.09
C ASP A 656 -73.17 20.36 9.61
N GLN A 657 -72.28 20.88 8.75
CA GLN A 657 -72.46 22.19 8.08
C GLN A 657 -71.44 22.43 6.95
#